data_AF-A0A220S859-F1
#
_entry.id   AF-A0A220S859-F1
#
_cell.length_a   1.000
_cell.length_b   1.000
_cell.length_c   1.000
_cell.angle_alpha   90.00
_cell.angle_beta   90.00
_cell.angle_gamma   90.00
#
_symmetry.space_group_name_H-M   'P 1'
#
loop_
_entity.id
_entity.type
_entity.pdbx_description
1 polymer ?
#
loop_
_entity_poly.entity_id
_entity_poly.type
_entity_poly.pdbx_seq_one_letter_code
_entity_poly.pdbx_strand_id
1 'polypeptide(L)'
;MNNITLYRSGTPLFNLIERGKRTVETATLNRVLLSDDSVSIKLNSASVLDIRINDYFVLFGSVYRINALPGVNKNNSSQYEYNIIAQGLMFDLLRCKYFNTDATGFKTDTDFPLIGTIETFLLCLKNNMQRFSTNWEIGNFTNGETKSLTFGDDTCLSALQKICSKENGFNTDFWVKVENGKFVIHTGDYGKKVPIAFEYGKGKGLYNLNRNNVDDNDIINRLYVSGGTENIPNEYRNFSTHLKLPNSDYIENEQAIASFGLKEGTITFDDIYPHRTGKITSLGDTKFKFSDNTMDFDLNEKESDGVTTKYLIAGTSAKISVKTGNLAGYEFEIKKGGYNHTTKSFEIIPFKNDQGQSFPDEASAAFQFALGDEYVIIDIVMPKSYIDNAENELLVKGLEQFDLHKNAKVSYDLGVDPAYMEKIGLGKFDIGDYIRVIDEELGINKVLRVNQETISFIENGDYNPYRTKIVIADTYEINYSSQVILDIKEIKNVMSIVNLGNINYSKIGLKTTEELKNLVFDTDDYFNPENIRPNSIETNMLTVGARSQQISCSVVFYLMYENDKNKVKVNPGIIYSQTMDKEWNIPENIETIPDDTWRYVYGKCSKTDQSGSIVFTQEQIKFDSDANDYFFLIGLLHSVVDGVRVLSVTVGTTTINGGLIRTGIISSLDGQNYFNLDTGEIKGKIKFGNGSDGFTSIDGGLLMSEVIEVGEGTIRNAFISGKTDDGDTTGISVRFGAGSDFENRNTAPFRVQHNGKMIAENADIKGTINADSGFIGGVNGWKITPTTLTSSMGKLLFGEFDNSGIFLSGVSISSDNFPGNPTYKNRFRITSERDEGNISNIGADISSAGSNINNTALRLEASGGTVNNALEIITGDILIGSQAGQSVVITYKDSVGANRAMQFEKGLLVAHN
;
A
#
# COMPACT_ATOMS: atom_id res chain seq x y z
N MET A 1 26.00 -34.04 -2.99
CA MET A 1 24.57 -34.14 -2.59
C MET A 1 24.38 -33.17 -1.47
N ASN A 2 23.70 -32.07 -1.76
CA ASN A 2 23.84 -30.84 -0.99
C ASN A 2 22.92 -30.86 0.22
N ASN A 3 23.51 -30.69 1.40
CA ASN A 3 22.77 -30.73 2.64
C ASN A 3 22.12 -29.38 2.89
N ILE A 4 20.83 -29.25 2.59
CA ILE A 4 20.01 -28.14 3.11
C ILE A 4 19.57 -28.58 4.51
N THR A 5 20.45 -28.36 5.48
CA THR A 5 20.21 -28.77 6.87
C THR A 5 19.47 -27.68 7.63
N LEU A 6 18.37 -28.05 8.27
CA LEU A 6 17.69 -27.21 9.24
C LEU A 6 18.42 -27.32 10.59
N TYR A 7 18.71 -26.19 11.22
CA TYR A 7 19.36 -26.11 12.52
C TYR A 7 18.41 -25.53 13.57
N ARG A 8 18.54 -25.99 14.81
CA ARG A 8 17.89 -25.42 15.99
C ARG A 8 18.93 -25.26 17.08
N SER A 9 19.09 -24.03 17.58
CA SER A 9 20.03 -23.71 18.66
C SER A 9 21.45 -24.26 18.42
N GLY A 10 21.96 -24.16 17.19
CA GLY A 10 23.29 -24.65 16.81
C GLY A 10 23.37 -26.15 16.49
N THR A 11 22.32 -26.93 16.73
CA THR A 11 22.29 -28.38 16.47
C THR A 11 21.58 -28.68 15.15
N PRO A 12 22.15 -29.51 14.25
CA PRO A 12 21.46 -29.92 13.03
C PRO A 12 20.27 -30.83 13.40
N LEU A 13 19.07 -30.49 12.90
CA LEU A 13 17.86 -31.29 13.09
C LEU A 13 17.73 -32.37 12.03
N PHE A 14 17.56 -31.96 10.78
CA PHE A 14 17.44 -32.86 9.63
C PHE A 14 17.76 -32.13 8.32
N ASN A 15 18.13 -32.91 7.31
CA ASN A 15 18.39 -32.42 5.96
C ASN A 15 17.11 -32.47 5.12
N LEU A 16 16.74 -31.38 4.46
CA LEU A 16 15.56 -31.32 3.60
C LEU A 16 15.63 -32.23 2.37
N ILE A 17 16.82 -32.74 2.04
CA ILE A 17 17.01 -33.73 0.97
C ILE A 17 17.43 -35.06 1.60
N GLU A 18 16.52 -36.03 1.62
CA GLU A 18 16.81 -37.40 2.06
C GLU A 18 16.06 -38.40 1.17
N ARG A 19 16.81 -39.28 0.49
CA ARG A 19 16.27 -40.25 -0.46
C ARG A 19 15.14 -41.07 0.17
N GLY A 20 13.97 -41.06 -0.46
CA GLY A 20 12.78 -41.81 -0.02
C GLY A 20 12.04 -41.20 1.18
N LYS A 21 12.50 -40.09 1.75
CA LYS A 21 11.81 -39.40 2.85
C LYS A 21 11.47 -37.95 2.56
N ARG A 22 12.36 -37.20 1.92
CA ARG A 22 12.22 -35.75 1.70
C ARG A 22 12.85 -35.33 0.37
N THR A 23 12.12 -34.55 -0.41
CA THR A 23 12.57 -34.05 -1.71
C THR A 23 12.20 -32.58 -1.85
N VAL A 24 13.17 -31.74 -2.16
CA VAL A 24 12.94 -30.31 -2.46
C VAL A 24 12.61 -30.18 -3.95
N GLU A 25 11.46 -29.58 -4.27
CA GLU A 25 11.04 -29.31 -5.65
C GLU A 25 11.67 -28.04 -6.17
N THR A 26 11.59 -26.96 -5.38
CA THR A 26 12.18 -25.66 -5.70
C THR A 26 12.81 -25.04 -4.46
N ALA A 27 13.90 -24.31 -4.67
CA ALA A 27 14.53 -23.50 -3.65
C ALA A 27 15.13 -22.25 -4.29
N THR A 28 14.68 -21.09 -3.83
CA THR A 28 15.03 -19.79 -4.40
C THR A 28 15.46 -18.85 -3.28
N LEU A 29 16.64 -18.27 -3.44
CA LEU A 29 17.09 -17.12 -2.65
C LEU A 29 16.67 -15.85 -3.40
N ASN A 30 15.97 -14.94 -2.73
CA ASN A 30 15.63 -13.62 -3.24
C ASN A 30 16.21 -12.56 -2.31
N ARG A 31 17.00 -11.65 -2.87
CA ARG A 31 17.57 -10.53 -2.12
C ARG A 31 17.32 -9.25 -2.91
N VAL A 32 16.79 -8.23 -2.25
CA VAL A 32 16.45 -6.92 -2.78
C VAL A 32 17.02 -5.87 -1.84
N LEU A 33 17.77 -4.91 -2.40
CA LEU A 33 18.41 -3.84 -1.65
C LEU A 33 17.39 -3.13 -0.72
N LEU A 34 17.71 -3.08 0.58
CA LEU A 34 16.90 -2.45 1.65
C LEU A 34 15.46 -2.98 1.86
N SER A 35 15.05 -4.03 1.15
CA SER A 35 13.64 -4.49 1.17
C SER A 35 13.49 -5.96 1.54
N ASP A 36 14.09 -6.89 0.77
CA ASP A 36 13.89 -8.33 0.95
C ASP A 36 15.23 -9.08 1.03
N ASP A 37 15.25 -10.15 1.82
CA ASP A 37 16.36 -11.09 1.97
C ASP A 37 15.75 -12.38 2.50
N SER A 38 15.27 -13.22 1.57
CA SER A 38 14.45 -14.37 1.90
C SER A 38 14.81 -15.59 1.05
N VAL A 39 14.61 -16.76 1.63
CA VAL A 39 14.74 -18.06 0.97
C VAL A 39 13.39 -18.74 1.01
N SER A 40 12.86 -19.06 -0.17
CA SER A 40 11.63 -19.83 -0.35
C SER A 40 11.98 -21.25 -0.78
N ILE A 41 11.46 -22.25 -0.06
CA ILE A 41 11.71 -23.66 -0.32
C ILE A 41 10.37 -24.39 -0.38
N LYS A 42 10.09 -25.02 -1.53
CA LYS A 42 8.98 -25.95 -1.69
C LYS A 42 9.50 -27.38 -1.62
N LEU A 43 8.96 -28.19 -0.71
CA LEU A 43 9.39 -29.59 -0.56
C LEU A 43 8.23 -30.55 -0.27
N ASN A 44 8.46 -31.83 -0.59
CA ASN A 44 7.62 -32.94 -0.19
C ASN A 44 8.31 -33.77 0.89
N SER A 45 7.53 -34.27 1.86
CA SER A 45 7.99 -35.22 2.87
C SER A 45 7.04 -36.40 3.05
N ALA A 46 7.61 -37.56 3.39
CA ALA A 46 6.87 -38.77 3.75
C ALA A 46 6.28 -38.75 5.17
N SER A 47 6.72 -37.81 6.02
CA SER A 47 6.30 -37.68 7.41
C SER A 47 6.18 -36.21 7.81
N VAL A 48 5.41 -35.91 8.85
CA VAL A 48 5.33 -34.55 9.40
C VAL A 48 6.71 -34.11 9.92
N LEU A 49 7.15 -32.92 9.53
CA LEU A 49 8.41 -32.31 9.94
C LEU A 49 8.21 -31.45 11.20
N ASP A 50 9.10 -31.56 12.18
CA ASP A 50 9.14 -30.70 13.40
C ASP A 50 9.89 -29.40 13.10
N ILE A 51 9.26 -28.51 12.32
CA ILE A 51 9.77 -27.18 12.02
C ILE A 51 9.16 -26.18 13.00
N ARG A 52 9.99 -25.33 13.62
CA ARG A 52 9.58 -24.31 14.59
C ARG A 52 10.10 -22.93 14.22
N ILE A 53 9.46 -21.91 14.76
CA ILE A 53 9.94 -20.53 14.71
C ILE A 53 11.33 -20.47 15.37
N ASN A 54 12.26 -19.74 14.75
CA ASN A 54 13.70 -19.63 15.03
C ASN A 54 14.59 -20.77 14.52
N ASP A 55 14.02 -21.84 13.94
CA ASP A 55 14.85 -22.77 13.17
C ASP A 55 15.45 -22.04 11.97
N TYR A 56 16.64 -22.45 11.53
CA TYR A 56 17.37 -21.70 10.51
C TYR A 56 18.18 -22.58 9.57
N PHE A 57 18.50 -22.02 8.41
CA PHE A 57 19.42 -22.57 7.43
C PHE A 57 20.69 -21.72 7.36
N VAL A 58 21.80 -22.35 6.99
CA VAL A 58 23.02 -21.65 6.59
C VAL A 58 23.19 -21.87 5.09
N LEU A 59 22.93 -20.85 4.29
CA LEU A 59 22.92 -20.90 2.83
C LEU A 59 23.72 -19.72 2.29
N PHE A 60 24.58 -19.97 1.29
CA PHE A 60 25.41 -18.95 0.65
C PHE A 60 26.25 -18.08 1.62
N GLY A 61 26.63 -18.64 2.78
CA GLY A 61 27.40 -17.93 3.81
C GLY A 61 26.57 -17.08 4.78
N SER A 62 25.24 -17.04 4.61
CA SER A 62 24.31 -16.27 5.44
C SER A 62 23.35 -17.17 6.20
N VAL A 63 22.79 -16.63 7.29
CA VAL A 63 21.79 -17.31 8.13
C VAL A 63 20.40 -16.87 7.72
N TYR A 64 19.54 -17.83 7.42
CA TYR A 64 18.13 -17.62 7.08
C TYR A 64 17.23 -18.28 8.12
N ARG A 65 16.48 -17.49 8.89
CA ARG A 65 15.63 -17.95 10.00
C ARG A 65 14.16 -18.00 9.63
N ILE A 66 13.46 -18.99 10.18
CA ILE A 66 12.01 -19.15 10.04
C ILE A 66 11.34 -18.27 11.09
N ASN A 67 10.71 -17.18 10.65
CA ASN A 67 9.99 -16.23 11.52
C ASN A 67 8.48 -16.52 11.62
N ALA A 68 7.93 -17.29 10.69
CA ALA A 68 6.55 -17.76 10.68
C ALA A 68 6.50 -19.26 10.41
N LEU A 69 5.51 -19.97 10.99
CA LEU A 69 5.35 -21.39 10.72
C LEU A 69 5.00 -21.63 9.24
N PRO A 70 5.64 -22.60 8.56
CA PRO A 70 5.37 -22.87 7.17
C PRO A 70 3.96 -23.44 6.97
N GLY A 71 3.33 -23.07 5.86
CA GLY A 71 2.09 -23.71 5.42
C GLY A 71 2.35 -25.18 5.06
N VAL A 72 1.44 -26.06 5.49
CA VAL A 72 1.55 -27.52 5.25
C VAL A 72 0.28 -28.02 4.59
N ASN A 73 0.41 -28.66 3.44
CA ASN A 73 -0.67 -29.36 2.77
C ASN A 73 -0.48 -30.88 2.94
N LYS A 74 -1.47 -31.56 3.51
CA LYS A 74 -1.47 -33.02 3.68
C LYS A 74 -2.17 -33.66 2.49
N ASN A 75 -1.40 -34.14 1.52
CA ASN A 75 -1.94 -34.79 0.33
C ASN A 75 -2.43 -36.21 0.62
N ASN A 76 -1.71 -36.98 1.46
CA ASN A 76 -2.16 -38.28 1.97
C ASN A 76 -1.41 -38.65 3.27
N SER A 77 -1.53 -39.90 3.75
CA SER A 77 -0.90 -40.36 5.00
C SER A 77 0.63 -40.32 4.97
N SER A 78 1.23 -40.37 3.77
CA SER A 78 2.68 -40.46 3.54
C SER A 78 3.18 -39.38 2.58
N GLN A 79 2.43 -38.28 2.41
CA GLN A 79 2.84 -37.17 1.53
C GLN A 79 2.34 -35.84 2.09
N TYR A 80 3.29 -35.00 2.48
CA TYR A 80 3.09 -33.66 3.03
C TYR A 80 3.90 -32.67 2.20
N GLU A 81 3.25 -31.64 1.68
CA GLU A 81 3.89 -30.56 0.94
C GLU A 81 4.08 -29.36 1.89
N TYR A 82 5.29 -28.80 1.90
CA TYR A 82 5.65 -27.64 2.72
C TYR A 82 6.10 -26.49 1.82
N ASN A 83 5.64 -25.28 2.15
CA ASN A 83 6.18 -24.03 1.64
C ASN A 83 6.88 -23.30 2.80
N ILE A 84 8.21 -23.37 2.84
CA ILE A 84 9.03 -22.76 3.88
C ILE A 84 9.55 -21.41 3.38
N ILE A 85 9.33 -20.37 4.17
CA ILE A 85 9.95 -19.06 3.98
C ILE A 85 10.87 -18.81 5.17
N ALA A 86 12.15 -18.61 4.89
CA ALA A 86 13.16 -18.22 5.86
C ALA A 86 13.76 -16.87 5.47
N GLN A 87 14.01 -16.00 6.44
CA GLN A 87 14.42 -14.62 6.23
C GLN A 87 15.83 -14.37 6.78
N GLY A 88 16.59 -13.51 6.12
CA GLY A 88 17.95 -13.15 6.49
C GLY A 88 18.05 -12.31 7.76
N LEU A 89 19.28 -11.91 8.10
CA LEU A 89 19.62 -11.26 9.36
C LEU A 89 18.89 -9.93 9.59
N MET A 90 18.59 -9.19 8.52
CA MET A 90 17.84 -7.94 8.60
C MET A 90 16.49 -8.13 9.30
N PHE A 91 15.79 -9.22 9.04
CA PHE A 91 14.46 -9.47 9.61
C PHE A 91 14.49 -9.90 11.08
N ASP A 92 15.66 -10.15 11.68
CA ASP A 92 15.76 -10.25 13.13
C ASP A 92 15.37 -8.92 13.82
N LEU A 93 15.65 -7.79 13.17
CA LEU A 93 15.31 -6.44 13.65
C LEU A 93 13.78 -6.23 13.72
N LEU A 94 13.01 -6.96 12.92
CA LEU A 94 11.53 -6.87 12.91
C LEU A 94 10.92 -7.35 14.23
N ARG A 95 11.63 -8.20 14.97
CA ARG A 95 11.13 -8.86 16.18
C ARG A 95 11.25 -7.99 17.43
N CYS A 96 12.09 -6.96 17.38
CA CYS A 96 12.36 -6.09 18.51
C CYS A 96 11.67 -4.74 18.30
N LYS A 97 10.96 -4.25 19.33
CA LYS A 97 10.40 -2.89 19.32
C LYS A 97 11.48 -1.85 19.52
N TYR A 98 11.30 -0.65 18.96
CA TYR A 98 12.25 0.45 19.09
C TYR A 98 11.78 1.42 20.18
N PHE A 99 12.44 1.41 21.34
CA PHE A 99 12.19 2.32 22.45
C PHE A 99 13.34 3.31 22.61
N ASN A 100 13.12 4.44 23.30
CA ASN A 100 14.14 5.45 23.59
C ASN A 100 15.18 4.99 24.63
N THR A 101 15.95 3.95 24.30
CA THR A 101 16.81 3.26 25.27
C THR A 101 18.23 3.83 25.24
N ASP A 102 18.68 4.41 26.35
CA ASP A 102 20.08 4.79 26.55
C ASP A 102 20.96 3.60 27.01
N ALA A 103 22.25 3.85 27.25
CA ALA A 103 23.22 2.84 27.69
C ALA A 103 22.95 2.30 29.11
N THR A 104 22.10 2.96 29.90
CA THR A 104 21.72 2.56 31.26
C THR A 104 20.40 1.79 31.32
N GLY A 105 19.61 1.85 30.25
CA GLY A 105 18.39 1.06 30.02
C GLY A 105 17.16 1.60 30.75
N PHE A 106 15.99 1.30 30.19
CA PHE A 106 14.63 1.53 30.74
C PHE A 106 13.95 2.88 30.47
N LYS A 107 13.82 3.26 29.19
CA LYS A 107 12.58 3.92 28.76
C LYS A 107 11.84 2.98 27.82
N THR A 108 10.59 2.69 28.14
CA THR A 108 9.71 1.79 27.37
C THR A 108 8.65 2.57 26.58
N ASP A 109 8.79 3.88 26.51
CA ASP A 109 7.91 4.73 25.72
C ASP A 109 8.07 4.34 24.24
N THR A 110 6.96 3.96 23.62
CA THR A 110 6.88 3.67 22.20
C THR A 110 6.86 4.96 21.40
N ASP A 111 6.13 5.98 21.88
CA ASP A 111 5.98 7.25 21.19
C ASP A 111 6.97 8.28 21.75
N PHE A 112 7.97 8.65 20.95
CA PHE A 112 8.97 9.64 21.34
C PHE A 112 9.67 10.29 20.14
N PRO A 113 9.96 11.59 20.21
CA PRO A 113 10.95 12.21 19.34
C PRO A 113 12.36 11.83 19.80
N LEU A 114 13.26 11.58 18.85
CA LEU A 114 14.68 11.47 19.09
C LEU A 114 15.41 12.43 18.16
N ILE A 115 16.23 13.29 18.74
CA ILE A 115 17.01 14.31 18.04
C ILE A 115 18.48 13.96 18.22
N GLY A 116 19.22 13.89 17.12
CA GLY A 116 20.65 13.61 17.19
C GLY A 116 21.26 13.40 15.81
N THR A 117 22.52 13.04 15.78
CA THR A 117 23.17 12.55 14.56
C THR A 117 22.84 11.08 14.34
N ILE A 118 23.15 10.54 13.16
CA ILE A 118 22.90 9.11 12.84
C ILE A 118 23.49 8.16 13.89
N GLU A 119 24.63 8.50 14.48
CA GLU A 119 25.26 7.76 15.57
C GLU A 119 24.34 7.58 16.77
N THR A 120 23.62 8.64 17.16
CA THR A 120 22.68 8.64 18.28
C THR A 120 21.54 7.64 18.03
N PHE A 121 20.99 7.65 16.82
CA PHE A 121 19.94 6.71 16.42
C PHE A 121 20.44 5.27 16.36
N LEU A 122 21.63 5.02 15.77
CA LEU A 122 22.21 3.68 15.69
C LEU A 122 22.56 3.12 17.07
N LEU A 123 23.04 3.94 18.00
CA LEU A 123 23.30 3.55 19.38
C LEU A 123 22.02 3.15 20.11
N CYS A 124 20.95 3.94 19.97
CA CYS A 124 19.63 3.57 20.49
C CYS A 124 19.16 2.23 19.91
N LEU A 125 19.34 2.02 18.60
CA LEU A 125 18.99 0.77 17.93
C LEU A 125 19.78 -0.43 18.46
N LYS A 126 21.09 -0.27 18.62
CA LYS A 126 21.95 -1.30 19.23
C LYS A 126 21.47 -1.64 20.64
N ASN A 127 21.19 -0.65 21.48
CA ASN A 127 20.72 -0.87 22.84
C ASN A 127 19.39 -1.65 22.86
N ASN A 128 18.47 -1.35 21.93
CA ASN A 128 17.23 -2.12 21.77
C ASN A 128 17.51 -3.58 21.35
N MET A 129 18.42 -3.80 20.39
CA MET A 129 18.75 -5.15 19.91
C MET A 129 19.51 -6.00 20.91
N GLN A 130 20.26 -5.37 21.82
CA GLN A 130 20.92 -6.06 22.93
C GLN A 130 19.95 -6.76 23.88
N ARG A 131 18.66 -6.38 23.90
CA ARG A 131 17.61 -7.11 24.63
C ARG A 131 17.35 -8.51 24.08
N PHE A 132 17.57 -8.71 22.78
CA PHE A 132 17.43 -10.02 22.12
C PHE A 132 18.73 -10.81 22.15
N SER A 133 19.86 -10.15 21.88
CA SER A 133 21.18 -10.77 21.90
C SER A 133 22.26 -9.72 22.10
N THR A 134 23.21 -9.99 23.00
CA THR A 134 24.37 -9.11 23.24
C THR A 134 25.35 -9.05 22.07
N ASN A 135 25.14 -9.84 21.02
CA ASN A 135 26.07 -9.98 19.89
C ASN A 135 25.83 -8.94 18.78
N TRP A 136 24.91 -7.98 18.96
CA TRP A 136 24.65 -6.89 18.02
C TRP A 136 25.64 -5.73 18.23
N GLU A 137 26.24 -5.26 17.14
CA GLU A 137 27.18 -4.15 17.11
C GLU A 137 26.87 -3.18 15.97
N ILE A 138 27.37 -1.95 16.10
CA ILE A 138 27.37 -0.96 15.03
C ILE A 138 28.72 -1.04 14.32
N GLY A 139 28.69 -1.06 13.00
CA GLY A 139 29.85 -1.07 12.13
C GLY A 139 30.20 0.32 11.65
N ASN A 140 30.46 0.43 10.35
CA ASN A 140 30.76 1.70 9.71
C ASN A 140 29.50 2.55 9.60
N PHE A 141 29.65 3.85 9.83
CA PHE A 141 28.67 4.89 9.56
C PHE A 141 29.41 6.21 9.33
N THR A 142 28.78 7.15 8.62
CA THR A 142 29.31 8.51 8.44
C THR A 142 28.47 9.46 9.27
N ASN A 143 29.08 10.13 10.24
CA ASN A 143 28.39 11.16 11.03
C ASN A 143 28.18 12.43 10.19
N GLY A 144 27.08 13.14 10.45
CA GLY A 144 26.69 14.31 9.66
C GLY A 144 25.82 15.27 10.45
N GLU A 145 24.81 15.81 9.78
CA GLU A 145 23.83 16.72 10.37
C GLU A 145 23.03 16.09 11.52
N THR A 146 22.38 16.92 12.31
CA THR A 146 21.43 16.48 13.34
C THR A 146 20.03 16.45 12.75
N LYS A 147 19.30 15.35 12.94
CA LYS A 147 17.89 15.23 12.54
C LYS A 147 17.00 14.96 13.73
N SER A 148 15.75 15.40 13.63
CA SER A 148 14.67 15.07 14.55
C SER A 148 13.77 14.02 13.89
N LEU A 149 13.70 12.82 14.47
CA LEU A 149 12.81 11.76 14.00
C LEU A 149 11.90 11.30 15.14
N THR A 150 10.61 11.22 14.87
CA THR A 150 9.62 10.71 15.82
C THR A 150 9.35 9.24 15.55
N PHE A 151 9.39 8.43 16.60
CA PHE A 151 9.09 6.99 16.55
C PHE A 151 7.84 6.71 17.37
N GLY A 152 7.12 5.65 16.99
CA GLY A 152 5.96 5.18 17.72
C GLY A 152 6.02 3.68 17.99
N ASP A 153 4.98 2.94 17.60
CA ASP A 153 4.96 1.47 17.70
C ASP A 153 5.85 0.76 16.64
N ASP A 154 7.02 1.36 16.35
CA ASP A 154 8.03 0.91 15.40
C ASP A 154 8.80 -0.32 15.88
N THR A 155 9.19 -1.16 14.93
CA THR A 155 10.18 -2.22 15.15
C THR A 155 11.58 -1.65 14.92
N CYS A 156 12.64 -2.31 15.40
CA CYS A 156 14.00 -1.88 15.08
C CYS A 156 14.27 -1.90 13.57
N LEU A 157 13.57 -2.76 12.81
CA LEU A 157 13.67 -2.74 11.34
C LEU A 157 13.01 -1.49 10.74
N SER A 158 11.76 -1.19 11.11
CA SER A 158 11.06 -0.01 10.58
C SER A 158 11.73 1.29 11.04
N ALA A 159 12.25 1.33 12.27
CA ALA A 159 13.05 2.43 12.77
C ALA A 159 14.35 2.60 11.96
N LEU A 160 15.11 1.53 11.70
CA LEU A 160 16.32 1.59 10.88
C LEU A 160 16.01 2.09 9.46
N GLN A 161 14.95 1.56 8.84
CA GLN A 161 14.48 1.99 7.54
C GLN A 161 14.10 3.49 7.55
N LYS A 162 13.44 3.97 8.61
CA LYS A 162 13.10 5.39 8.77
C LYS A 162 14.35 6.26 8.95
N ILE A 163 15.30 5.84 9.78
CA ILE A 163 16.59 6.50 9.99
C ILE A 163 17.36 6.61 8.67
N CYS A 164 17.34 5.57 7.84
CA CYS A 164 18.03 5.52 6.56
C CYS A 164 17.25 6.14 5.39
N SER A 165 15.97 6.46 5.57
CA SER A 165 15.07 6.91 4.51
C SER A 165 15.54 8.20 3.83
N LYS A 166 15.18 8.34 2.55
CA LYS A 166 15.50 9.51 1.72
C LYS A 166 14.68 10.76 2.08
N GLU A 167 13.45 10.58 2.55
CA GLU A 167 12.52 11.68 2.85
C GLU A 167 12.89 12.36 4.18
N ASN A 168 12.78 11.63 5.29
CA ASN A 168 12.91 12.20 6.63
C ASN A 168 14.22 11.78 7.33
N GLY A 169 14.88 10.73 6.85
CA GLY A 169 16.09 10.16 7.44
C GLY A 169 17.40 10.76 6.90
N PHE A 170 18.50 10.05 7.09
CA PHE A 170 19.86 10.44 6.72
C PHE A 170 20.23 10.11 5.27
N ASN A 171 19.27 9.63 4.46
CA ASN A 171 19.50 9.27 3.06
C ASN A 171 20.75 8.39 2.87
N THR A 172 20.76 7.23 3.52
CA THR A 172 21.91 6.33 3.51
C THR A 172 21.45 4.88 3.46
N ASP A 173 22.20 4.01 2.79
CA ASP A 173 21.87 2.59 2.77
C ASP A 173 22.30 1.93 4.09
N PHE A 174 21.71 0.78 4.42
CA PHE A 174 22.14 -0.07 5.52
C PHE A 174 22.26 -1.53 5.10
N TRP A 175 23.14 -2.26 5.77
CA TRP A 175 23.27 -3.71 5.63
C TRP A 175 23.70 -4.38 6.93
N VAL A 176 23.31 -5.64 7.09
CA VAL A 176 23.61 -6.43 8.28
C VAL A 176 24.41 -7.65 7.87
N LYS A 177 25.56 -7.87 8.52
CA LYS A 177 26.42 -9.04 8.27
C LYS A 177 26.99 -9.63 9.55
N VAL A 178 27.42 -10.88 9.47
CA VAL A 178 28.15 -11.52 10.57
C VAL A 178 29.64 -11.22 10.42
N GLU A 179 30.24 -10.59 11.42
CA GLU A 179 31.68 -10.32 11.49
C GLU A 179 32.21 -10.75 12.84
N ASN A 180 33.26 -11.58 12.85
CA ASN A 180 33.87 -12.10 14.09
C ASN A 180 32.86 -12.71 15.07
N GLY A 181 31.81 -13.38 14.56
CA GLY A 181 30.75 -13.99 15.37
C GLY A 181 29.70 -13.03 15.93
N LYS A 182 29.74 -11.75 15.55
CA LYS A 182 28.77 -10.71 15.93
C LYS A 182 27.91 -10.28 14.74
N PHE A 183 26.68 -9.84 15.01
CA PHE A 183 25.79 -9.25 14.00
C PHE A 183 26.08 -7.74 13.95
N VAL A 184 26.64 -7.27 12.84
CA VAL A 184 27.10 -5.88 12.72
C VAL A 184 26.22 -5.14 11.71
N ILE A 185 25.66 -4.02 12.14
CA ILE A 185 24.83 -3.12 11.34
C ILE A 185 25.72 -2.01 10.80
N HIS A 186 25.84 -1.90 9.50
CA HIS A 186 26.59 -0.86 8.82
C HIS A 186 25.62 0.08 8.09
N THR A 187 25.99 1.35 7.99
CA THR A 187 25.31 2.34 7.15
C THR A 187 26.32 3.09 6.27
N GLY A 188 25.88 3.60 5.13
CA GLY A 188 26.72 4.36 4.20
C GLY A 188 26.50 3.97 2.75
N ASP A 189 27.40 4.44 1.89
CA ASP A 189 27.42 4.02 0.49
C ASP A 189 27.84 2.56 0.39
N TYR A 190 26.89 1.71 0.03
CA TYR A 190 27.09 0.27 -0.05
C TYR A 190 27.43 -0.17 -1.49
N GLY A 191 28.47 -1.00 -1.63
CA GLY A 191 28.83 -1.65 -2.89
C GLY A 191 30.03 -1.03 -3.62
N LYS A 192 30.66 -1.84 -4.47
CA LYS A 192 31.87 -1.48 -5.24
C LYS A 192 31.64 -1.65 -6.73
N LYS A 193 32.45 -0.97 -7.55
CA LYS A 193 32.53 -1.26 -8.98
C LYS A 193 33.23 -2.60 -9.18
N VAL A 194 32.49 -3.58 -9.69
CA VAL A 194 33.03 -4.90 -9.97
C VAL A 194 33.51 -4.93 -11.43
N PRO A 195 34.73 -5.42 -11.73
CA PRO A 195 35.27 -5.44 -13.08
C PRO A 195 34.70 -6.59 -13.92
N ILE A 196 33.36 -6.72 -13.93
CA ILE A 196 32.61 -7.71 -14.72
C ILE A 196 31.67 -6.93 -15.63
N ALA A 197 31.65 -7.32 -16.90
CA ALA A 197 30.74 -6.79 -17.90
C ALA A 197 29.84 -7.91 -18.42
N PHE A 198 28.54 -7.61 -18.50
CA PHE A 198 27.54 -8.49 -19.07
C PHE A 198 27.10 -7.93 -20.42
N GLU A 199 27.12 -8.80 -21.42
CA GLU A 199 26.74 -8.50 -22.80
C GLU A 199 25.78 -9.60 -23.30
N TYR A 200 24.86 -9.22 -24.18
CA TYR A 200 24.01 -10.19 -24.86
C TYR A 200 24.81 -11.01 -25.89
N GLY A 201 24.65 -12.33 -25.85
CA GLY A 201 25.19 -13.25 -26.86
C GLY A 201 26.08 -14.37 -26.34
N LYS A 202 26.52 -15.24 -27.25
CA LYS A 202 27.27 -16.46 -26.91
C LYS A 202 28.60 -16.13 -26.22
N GLY A 203 28.77 -16.61 -24.99
CA GLY A 203 29.99 -16.42 -24.19
C GLY A 203 30.13 -15.04 -23.54
N LYS A 204 29.10 -14.19 -23.68
CA LYS A 204 29.08 -12.79 -23.23
C LYS A 204 28.32 -12.55 -21.92
N GLY A 205 27.67 -13.60 -21.40
CA GLY A 205 27.13 -13.66 -20.04
C GLY A 205 25.62 -13.56 -19.93
N LEU A 206 24.92 -13.01 -20.91
CA LEU A 206 23.46 -12.89 -20.91
C LEU A 206 22.80 -13.74 -22.00
N TYR A 207 21.73 -14.46 -21.64
CA TYR A 207 20.83 -15.10 -22.60
C TYR A 207 19.58 -14.27 -22.89
N ASN A 208 19.25 -13.31 -22.02
CA ASN A 208 18.28 -12.26 -22.29
C ASN A 208 18.63 -10.97 -21.53
N LEU A 209 18.13 -9.86 -22.05
CA LEU A 209 18.21 -8.52 -21.46
C LEU A 209 16.86 -7.86 -21.69
N ASN A 210 16.15 -7.52 -20.62
CA ASN A 210 14.86 -6.83 -20.71
C ASN A 210 14.97 -5.46 -20.04
N ARG A 211 14.52 -4.39 -20.72
CA ARG A 211 14.47 -3.03 -20.18
C ARG A 211 13.03 -2.77 -19.72
N ASN A 212 12.86 -2.46 -18.44
CA ASN A 212 11.58 -2.03 -17.88
C ASN A 212 11.64 -0.53 -17.54
N ASN A 213 10.55 0.17 -17.83
CA ASN A 213 10.31 1.50 -17.27
C ASN A 213 9.86 1.29 -15.82
N VAL A 214 10.58 1.88 -14.87
CA VAL A 214 10.28 1.75 -13.44
C VAL A 214 9.12 2.69 -13.10
N ASP A 215 9.10 3.88 -13.68
CA ASP A 215 7.94 4.77 -13.65
C ASP A 215 8.05 5.82 -14.78
N ASP A 216 7.08 5.82 -15.71
CA ASP A 216 6.99 6.83 -16.78
C ASP A 216 6.23 8.09 -16.35
N ASN A 217 5.48 8.03 -15.24
CA ASN A 217 4.72 9.16 -14.69
C ASN A 217 5.60 10.10 -13.85
N ASP A 218 6.78 9.64 -13.45
CA ASP A 218 7.72 10.35 -12.57
C ASP A 218 8.74 11.25 -13.29
N ILE A 219 8.70 11.32 -14.63
CA ILE A 219 9.60 12.21 -15.38
C ILE A 219 9.18 13.65 -15.15
N ILE A 220 10.00 14.42 -14.45
CA ILE A 220 9.82 15.86 -14.23
C ILE A 220 10.85 16.61 -15.05
N ASN A 221 10.42 17.34 -16.08
CA ASN A 221 11.30 18.18 -16.90
C ASN A 221 11.10 19.69 -16.72
N ARG A 222 10.15 20.07 -15.84
CA ARG A 222 10.09 21.37 -15.16
C ARG A 222 9.75 21.17 -13.68
N LEU A 223 10.64 21.60 -12.80
CA LEU A 223 10.48 21.48 -11.36
C LEU A 223 10.30 22.85 -10.70
N TYR A 224 9.15 23.07 -10.07
CA TYR A 224 8.90 24.21 -9.19
C TYR A 224 9.47 23.90 -7.80
N VAL A 225 10.38 24.75 -7.32
CA VAL A 225 11.08 24.55 -6.05
C VAL A 225 10.71 25.67 -5.09
N SER A 226 10.28 25.32 -3.88
CA SER A 226 10.02 26.26 -2.78
C SER A 226 10.79 25.83 -1.52
N GLY A 227 11.24 26.79 -0.72
CA GLY A 227 11.84 26.51 0.59
C GLY A 227 10.86 26.77 1.74
N GLY A 228 11.40 26.90 2.95
CA GLY A 228 10.62 27.19 4.16
C GLY A 228 9.96 28.57 4.15
N THR A 229 9.01 28.74 5.07
CA THR A 229 8.23 29.98 5.29
C THR A 229 8.87 30.91 6.31
N GLU A 230 9.90 30.42 7.02
CA GLU A 230 10.52 31.12 8.13
C GLU A 230 11.45 32.23 7.65
N ASN A 231 11.55 33.29 8.47
CA ASN A 231 12.57 34.33 8.37
C ASN A 231 12.61 35.18 7.08
N ILE A 232 11.53 35.20 6.31
CA ILE A 232 11.37 36.04 5.10
C ILE A 232 10.45 37.25 5.39
N PRO A 233 10.61 38.38 4.68
CA PRO A 233 9.71 39.53 4.85
C PRO A 233 8.31 39.29 4.26
N ASN A 234 7.27 39.94 4.80
CA ASN A 234 5.89 39.80 4.30
C ASN A 234 5.72 40.16 2.82
N GLU A 235 6.54 41.09 2.29
CA GLU A 235 6.51 41.51 0.89
C GLU A 235 7.47 40.68 0.00
N TYR A 236 8.03 39.58 0.53
CA TYR A 236 9.00 38.75 -0.19
C TYR A 236 8.45 38.30 -1.55
N ARG A 237 9.11 38.76 -2.62
CA ARG A 237 8.84 38.42 -4.04
C ARG A 237 7.35 38.32 -4.38
N ASN A 238 6.65 39.46 -4.35
CA ASN A 238 5.20 39.57 -4.62
C ASN A 238 4.34 38.77 -3.63
N PHE A 239 4.63 38.87 -2.33
CA PHE A 239 3.86 38.22 -1.25
C PHE A 239 3.90 36.68 -1.29
N SER A 240 5.01 36.11 -1.76
CA SER A 240 5.25 34.67 -1.64
C SER A 240 5.38 34.28 -0.17
N THR A 241 4.65 33.26 0.26
CA THR A 241 4.73 32.71 1.62
C THR A 241 5.92 31.78 1.83
N HIS A 242 6.61 31.36 0.75
CA HIS A 242 7.76 30.47 0.79
C HIS A 242 9.00 31.12 0.16
N LEU A 243 10.20 30.71 0.60
CA LEU A 243 11.46 31.02 -0.06
C LEU A 243 11.46 30.52 -1.52
N LYS A 244 11.97 31.33 -2.46
CA LYS A 244 11.99 31.02 -3.89
C LYS A 244 13.42 30.91 -4.43
N LEU A 245 13.57 30.25 -5.57
CA LEU A 245 14.86 30.18 -6.28
C LEU A 245 15.35 31.59 -6.68
N PRO A 246 16.66 31.82 -6.81
CA PRO A 246 17.21 33.17 -6.94
C PRO A 246 16.77 33.91 -8.22
N ASN A 247 16.59 33.21 -9.35
CA ASN A 247 16.38 33.84 -10.66
C ASN A 247 15.15 33.34 -11.44
N SER A 248 14.39 32.38 -10.93
CA SER A 248 13.25 31.75 -11.62
C SER A 248 12.29 31.16 -10.58
N ASP A 249 11.07 30.79 -10.97
CA ASP A 249 10.17 30.00 -10.11
C ASP A 249 10.38 28.48 -10.29
N TYR A 250 11.11 28.09 -11.33
CA TYR A 250 11.32 26.69 -11.70
C TYR A 250 12.69 26.44 -12.36
N ILE A 251 13.09 25.18 -12.35
CA ILE A 251 14.23 24.61 -13.08
C ILE A 251 13.68 23.78 -14.24
N GLU A 252 14.24 23.88 -15.45
CA GLU A 252 13.74 23.10 -16.60
C GLU A 252 14.84 22.61 -17.55
N ASN A 253 14.49 21.63 -18.39
CA ASN A 253 15.36 21.09 -19.43
C ASN A 253 14.65 21.04 -20.78
N GLU A 254 15.00 21.96 -21.69
CA GLU A 254 14.37 22.09 -23.01
C GLU A 254 14.52 20.83 -23.88
N GLN A 255 15.64 20.12 -23.79
CA GLN A 255 15.88 18.89 -24.58
C GLN A 255 14.97 17.74 -24.13
N ALA A 256 14.76 17.60 -22.81
CA ALA A 256 13.84 16.64 -22.24
C ALA A 256 12.38 17.00 -22.57
N ILE A 257 12.01 18.29 -22.55
CA ILE A 257 10.68 18.76 -22.97
C ILE A 257 10.44 18.44 -24.46
N ALA A 258 11.43 18.66 -25.32
CA ALA A 258 11.35 18.32 -26.74
C ALA A 258 11.18 16.81 -26.98
N SER A 259 11.70 15.96 -26.09
CA SER A 259 11.67 14.50 -26.23
C SER A 259 10.44 13.85 -25.58
N PHE A 260 9.97 14.37 -24.44
CA PHE A 260 8.95 13.75 -23.60
C PHE A 260 7.66 14.57 -23.45
N GLY A 261 7.59 15.79 -24.00
CA GLY A 261 6.52 16.76 -23.72
C GLY A 261 6.68 17.41 -22.35
N LEU A 262 5.98 18.51 -22.07
CA LEU A 262 6.08 19.21 -20.78
C LEU A 262 5.49 18.34 -19.65
N LYS A 263 6.29 18.07 -18.62
CA LYS A 263 5.90 17.36 -17.40
C LYS A 263 6.40 18.11 -16.18
N GLU A 264 5.45 18.65 -15.41
CA GLU A 264 5.70 19.54 -14.30
C GLU A 264 5.68 18.78 -12.97
N GLY A 265 6.55 19.18 -12.05
CA GLY A 265 6.58 18.69 -10.68
C GLY A 265 6.84 19.82 -9.69
N THR A 266 6.55 19.57 -8.43
CA THR A 266 6.76 20.51 -7.33
C THR A 266 7.57 19.84 -6.22
N ILE A 267 8.41 20.60 -5.54
CA ILE A 267 9.10 20.16 -4.33
C ILE A 267 9.24 21.30 -3.33
N THR A 268 9.16 20.97 -2.04
CA THR A 268 9.30 21.91 -0.94
C THR A 268 10.37 21.44 0.04
N PHE A 269 11.26 22.33 0.44
CA PHE A 269 12.32 22.10 1.43
C PHE A 269 12.10 23.02 2.64
N ASP A 270 11.26 22.60 3.57
CA ASP A 270 10.89 23.43 4.73
C ASP A 270 12.08 23.74 5.66
N ASP A 271 13.09 22.88 5.65
CA ASP A 271 14.35 23.03 6.37
C ASP A 271 15.31 24.04 5.74
N ILE A 272 15.10 24.41 4.47
CA ILE A 272 15.89 25.45 3.79
C ILE A 272 15.16 26.78 3.88
N TYR A 273 15.61 27.60 4.82
CA TYR A 273 15.11 28.95 5.03
C TYR A 273 16.26 29.89 5.42
N PRO A 274 16.10 31.22 5.31
CA PRO A 274 17.11 32.15 5.75
C PRO A 274 17.35 32.01 7.26
N HIS A 275 18.50 31.48 7.65
CA HIS A 275 18.83 31.38 9.06
C HIS A 275 20.32 31.56 9.32
N ARG A 276 20.63 31.79 10.59
CA ARG A 276 21.98 31.90 11.12
C ARG A 276 22.09 30.94 12.29
N THR A 277 22.99 29.99 12.19
CA THR A 277 23.28 29.07 13.30
C THR A 277 24.28 29.72 14.25
N GLY A 278 23.80 30.08 15.43
CA GLY A 278 24.60 30.65 16.52
C GLY A 278 25.07 29.61 17.49
N LYS A 279 26.04 30.01 18.33
CA LYS A 279 26.61 29.15 19.35
C LYS A 279 26.65 29.89 20.68
N ILE A 280 26.22 29.24 21.75
CA ILE A 280 26.27 29.82 23.09
C ILE A 280 27.73 29.90 23.54
N THR A 281 28.27 31.11 23.59
CA THR A 281 29.67 31.39 23.95
C THR A 281 29.86 31.68 25.44
N SER A 282 28.83 32.18 26.11
CA SER A 282 28.81 32.38 27.55
C SER A 282 27.39 32.25 28.10
N LEU A 283 27.25 31.69 29.30
CA LEU A 283 26.00 31.73 30.07
C LEU A 283 25.94 33.03 30.87
N GLY A 284 24.74 33.59 31.05
CA GLY A 284 24.51 34.83 31.80
C GLY A 284 24.35 34.60 33.30
N ASP A 285 24.00 35.68 34.01
CA ASP A 285 23.81 35.68 35.47
C ASP A 285 22.58 34.86 35.93
N THR A 286 21.67 34.55 34.98
CA THR A 286 20.48 33.72 35.19
C THR A 286 20.47 32.56 34.18
N LYS A 287 19.70 31.50 34.47
CA LYS A 287 19.55 30.33 33.58
C LYS A 287 18.75 30.62 32.30
N PHE A 288 18.14 31.81 32.22
CA PHE A 288 17.36 32.28 31.08
C PHE A 288 18.15 33.23 30.17
N LYS A 289 19.45 33.41 30.45
CA LYS A 289 20.30 34.37 29.74
C LYS A 289 21.55 33.70 29.22
N PHE A 290 21.91 34.01 27.97
CA PHE A 290 23.16 33.58 27.35
C PHE A 290 23.67 34.63 26.36
N SER A 291 24.90 34.48 25.88
CA SER A 291 25.47 35.35 24.84
C SER A 291 26.15 34.58 23.73
N ASP A 292 26.10 35.13 22.52
CA ASP A 292 26.79 34.65 21.32
C ASP A 292 27.69 35.76 20.76
N ASN A 293 29.01 35.66 20.99
CA ASN A 293 29.95 36.66 20.51
C ASN A 293 30.07 36.73 18.97
N THR A 294 29.53 35.74 18.25
CA THR A 294 29.53 35.62 16.79
C THR A 294 28.27 36.22 16.13
N MET A 295 27.34 36.80 16.91
CA MET A 295 26.21 37.55 16.34
C MET A 295 26.72 38.73 15.50
N ASP A 296 26.35 38.76 14.22
CA ASP A 296 26.96 39.58 13.17
C ASP A 296 26.05 40.70 12.64
N PHE A 297 24.80 40.75 13.08
CA PHE A 297 23.87 41.86 12.86
C PHE A 297 23.16 42.28 14.16
N ASP A 298 22.68 43.53 14.21
CA ASP A 298 21.93 44.05 15.34
C ASP A 298 20.44 43.77 15.14
N LEU A 299 19.88 42.86 15.94
CA LEU A 299 18.45 42.52 15.89
C LEU A 299 17.54 43.74 16.11
N ASN A 300 18.01 44.75 16.86
CA ASN A 300 17.28 45.98 17.14
C ASN A 300 17.57 47.09 16.12
N GLU A 301 18.29 46.80 15.02
CA GLU A 301 18.59 47.79 13.99
C GLU A 301 17.31 48.38 13.42
N LYS A 302 17.32 49.70 13.24
CA LYS A 302 16.17 50.44 12.73
C LYS A 302 16.33 50.81 11.27
N GLU A 303 15.21 50.92 10.59
CA GLU A 303 15.14 51.49 9.26
C GLU A 303 15.49 52.98 9.27
N SER A 304 15.58 53.55 8.07
CA SER A 304 15.90 54.97 7.84
C SER A 304 14.95 55.95 8.56
N ASP A 305 13.75 55.50 8.92
CA ASP A 305 12.74 56.27 9.64
C ASP A 305 13.03 56.42 11.16
N GLY A 306 13.99 55.65 11.70
CA GLY A 306 14.34 55.65 13.12
C GLY A 306 13.25 55.09 14.05
N VAL A 307 12.18 54.52 13.52
CA VAL A 307 11.01 54.01 14.26
C VAL A 307 10.81 52.52 14.01
N THR A 308 10.82 52.07 12.76
CA THR A 308 10.60 50.67 12.40
C THR A 308 11.90 49.87 12.51
N THR A 309 11.79 48.63 12.97
CA THR A 309 12.90 47.69 13.09
C THR A 309 13.10 46.95 11.77
N LYS A 310 14.35 46.80 11.32
CA LYS A 310 14.67 46.08 10.08
C LYS A 310 14.35 44.59 10.16
N TYR A 311 14.65 43.99 11.30
CA TYR A 311 14.67 42.54 11.46
C TYR A 311 13.57 42.01 12.39
N LEU A 312 13.01 42.83 13.28
CA LEU A 312 11.89 42.41 14.13
C LEU A 312 10.56 42.65 13.42
N ILE A 313 9.68 41.65 13.45
CA ILE A 313 8.33 41.72 12.87
C ILE A 313 7.39 42.40 13.86
N ALA A 314 6.66 43.42 13.40
CA ALA A 314 5.73 44.15 14.25
C ALA A 314 4.63 43.23 14.82
N GLY A 315 4.49 43.23 16.15
CA GLY A 315 3.48 42.43 16.85
C GLY A 315 3.85 40.96 17.10
N THR A 316 5.03 40.50 16.66
CA THR A 316 5.50 39.12 16.86
C THR A 316 6.78 39.11 17.70
N SER A 317 6.84 38.26 18.73
CA SER A 317 8.05 38.05 19.53
C SER A 317 9.05 37.18 18.77
N ALA A 318 10.27 37.67 18.53
CA ALA A 318 11.35 36.84 18.01
C ALA A 318 11.65 35.67 18.97
N LYS A 319 11.97 34.49 18.45
CA LYS A 319 12.24 33.30 19.25
C LYS A 319 13.62 32.71 18.99
N ILE A 320 14.14 32.01 19.98
CA ILE A 320 15.33 31.16 19.90
C ILE A 320 14.86 29.72 19.74
N SER A 321 15.17 29.09 18.61
CA SER A 321 14.96 27.66 18.37
C SER A 321 16.29 26.92 18.56
N VAL A 322 16.37 26.07 19.58
CA VAL A 322 17.61 25.38 19.99
C VAL A 322 17.83 24.14 19.13
N LYS A 323 19.02 23.99 18.56
CA LYS A 323 19.35 22.91 17.61
C LYS A 323 20.14 21.77 18.24
N THR A 324 20.95 22.04 19.27
CA THR A 324 21.76 21.03 19.95
C THR A 324 21.75 21.21 21.47
N GLY A 325 22.19 20.19 22.20
CA GLY A 325 22.25 20.21 23.67
C GLY A 325 20.97 19.74 24.35
N ASN A 326 20.87 19.99 25.65
CA ASN A 326 19.81 19.48 26.52
C ASN A 326 18.41 20.04 26.19
N LEU A 327 18.38 21.20 25.53
CA LEU A 327 17.14 21.87 25.13
C LEU A 327 16.90 21.79 23.61
N ALA A 328 17.59 20.91 22.88
CA ALA A 328 17.40 20.74 21.45
C ALA A 328 15.91 20.43 21.11
N GLY A 329 15.39 21.14 20.11
CA GLY A 329 13.99 21.03 19.69
C GLY A 329 13.02 21.96 20.42
N TYR A 330 13.45 22.65 21.49
CA TYR A 330 12.62 23.66 22.15
C TYR A 330 12.80 25.05 21.55
N GLU A 331 11.73 25.83 21.65
CA GLU A 331 11.68 27.23 21.22
C GLU A 331 11.37 28.13 22.41
N PHE A 332 12.05 29.27 22.49
CA PHE A 332 11.89 30.23 23.57
C PHE A 332 11.73 31.64 23.02
N GLU A 333 10.67 32.33 23.42
CA GLU A 333 10.52 33.75 23.11
C GLU A 333 11.65 34.57 23.72
N ILE A 334 12.22 35.47 22.94
CA ILE A 334 13.14 36.49 23.44
C ILE A 334 12.29 37.50 24.21
N LYS A 335 12.62 37.71 25.49
CA LYS A 335 11.94 38.69 26.33
C LYS A 335 11.97 40.05 25.66
N LYS A 336 10.88 40.82 25.72
CA LYS A 336 10.82 42.18 25.14
C LYS A 336 11.96 43.06 25.69
N GLY A 337 12.85 43.52 24.81
CA GLY A 337 14.06 44.27 25.19
C GLY A 337 15.20 43.42 25.76
N GLY A 338 15.09 42.09 25.70
CA GLY A 338 16.03 41.10 26.24
C GLY A 338 17.25 40.83 25.34
N TYR A 339 17.27 41.38 24.11
CA TYR A 339 18.45 41.35 23.26
C TYR A 339 19.28 42.64 23.39
N ASN A 340 20.58 42.50 23.62
CA ASN A 340 21.54 43.60 23.70
C ASN A 340 22.71 43.37 22.74
N HIS A 341 22.83 44.20 21.69
CA HIS A 341 23.85 44.01 20.65
C HIS A 341 25.29 44.26 21.13
N THR A 342 25.52 45.20 22.05
CA THR A 342 26.87 45.51 22.56
C THR A 342 27.48 44.31 23.29
N THR A 343 26.67 43.61 24.08
CA THR A 343 27.07 42.41 24.84
C THR A 343 26.75 41.10 24.11
N LYS A 344 26.02 41.20 23.00
CA LYS A 344 25.44 40.09 22.22
C LYS A 344 24.72 39.06 23.09
N SER A 345 23.99 39.57 24.10
CA SER A 345 23.26 38.76 25.07
C SER A 345 21.78 38.67 24.74
N PHE A 346 21.20 37.52 25.06
CA PHE A 346 19.80 37.15 24.86
C PHE A 346 19.21 36.73 26.20
N GLU A 347 18.09 37.32 26.59
CA GLU A 347 17.27 36.89 27.73
C GLU A 347 15.94 36.35 27.20
N ILE A 348 15.65 35.09 27.53
CA ILE A 348 14.47 34.36 27.04
C ILE A 348 13.37 34.26 28.10
N ILE A 349 12.16 33.95 27.66
CA ILE A 349 11.01 33.65 28.52
C ILE A 349 10.95 32.12 28.74
N PRO A 350 11.04 31.64 30.00
CA PRO A 350 10.86 30.22 30.28
C PRO A 350 9.39 29.82 30.17
N PHE A 351 9.12 28.59 29.76
CA PHE A 351 7.77 28.01 29.77
C PHE A 351 7.74 26.74 30.63
N LYS A 352 6.53 26.29 30.98
CA LYS A 352 6.32 25.04 31.72
C LYS A 352 5.56 24.03 30.87
N ASN A 353 5.93 22.75 30.96
CA ASN A 353 5.15 21.67 30.36
C ASN A 353 3.92 21.32 31.21
N ASP A 354 3.06 20.43 30.71
CA ASP A 354 1.83 19.96 31.38
C ASP A 354 2.07 19.29 32.74
N GLN A 355 3.31 18.88 33.02
CA GLN A 355 3.74 18.31 34.30
C GLN A 355 4.32 19.37 35.27
N GLY A 356 4.32 20.64 34.87
CA GLY A 356 4.80 21.77 35.65
C GLY A 356 6.32 21.99 35.63
N GLN A 357 7.07 21.24 34.81
CA GLN A 357 8.51 21.38 34.67
C GLN A 357 8.86 22.60 33.83
N SER A 358 9.76 23.45 34.33
CA SER A 358 10.21 24.68 33.65
C SER A 358 11.33 24.40 32.66
N PHE A 359 11.32 25.08 31.52
CA PHE A 359 12.37 25.02 30.51
C PHE A 359 12.81 26.44 30.19
N PRO A 360 14.10 26.80 30.38
CA PRO A 360 15.09 26.09 31.19
C PRO A 360 14.66 25.88 32.65
N ASP A 361 15.15 24.83 33.29
CA ASP A 361 14.90 24.52 34.70
C ASP A 361 16.04 25.06 35.57
N GLU A 362 15.76 25.79 36.66
CA GLU A 362 16.83 26.31 37.54
C GLU A 362 17.50 25.22 38.40
N ALA A 363 16.77 24.15 38.74
CA ALA A 363 17.20 23.07 39.62
C ALA A 363 17.78 21.86 38.86
N SER A 364 17.35 21.62 37.61
CA SER A 364 17.78 20.47 36.82
C SER A 364 18.74 20.85 35.70
N ALA A 365 20.00 20.41 35.82
CA ALA A 365 21.01 20.61 34.78
C ALA A 365 20.64 19.92 33.44
N ALA A 366 19.79 18.89 33.47
CA ALA A 366 19.31 18.20 32.27
C ALA A 366 18.34 19.03 31.41
N PHE A 367 17.89 20.18 31.90
CA PHE A 367 16.98 21.10 31.19
C PHE A 367 17.53 22.53 31.20
N GLN A 368 18.84 22.69 31.04
CA GLN A 368 19.52 23.99 30.97
C GLN A 368 20.33 24.10 29.68
N PHE A 369 20.53 25.34 29.21
CA PHE A 369 21.53 25.64 28.19
C PHE A 369 22.94 25.29 28.67
N ALA A 370 23.78 24.80 27.77
CA ALA A 370 25.18 24.54 27.98
C ALA A 370 26.07 25.39 27.05
N LEU A 371 27.34 25.55 27.44
CA LEU A 371 28.33 26.21 26.59
C LEU A 371 28.53 25.38 25.32
N GLY A 372 28.38 26.04 24.18
CA GLY A 372 28.53 25.43 22.88
C GLY A 372 27.25 24.89 22.26
N ASP A 373 26.10 24.98 22.93
CA ASP A 373 24.81 24.67 22.32
C ASP A 373 24.55 25.58 21.11
N GLU A 374 23.99 25.01 20.05
CA GLU A 374 23.68 25.71 18.81
C GLU A 374 22.21 26.11 18.77
N TYR A 375 21.91 27.27 18.19
CA TYR A 375 20.55 27.80 18.08
C TYR A 375 20.36 28.59 16.79
N VAL A 376 19.11 28.80 16.40
CA VAL A 376 18.71 29.74 15.35
C VAL A 376 17.67 30.72 15.89
N ILE A 377 17.59 31.89 15.27
CA ILE A 377 16.55 32.89 15.58
C ILE A 377 15.45 32.74 14.54
N ILE A 378 14.20 32.67 14.99
CA ILE A 378 13.00 32.57 14.15
C ILE A 378 12.02 33.71 14.51
N ASP A 379 10.94 33.86 13.74
CA ASP A 379 9.98 34.98 13.85
C ASP A 379 10.63 36.37 13.63
N ILE A 380 11.59 36.44 12.71
CA ILE A 380 12.30 37.67 12.33
C ILE A 380 12.34 37.84 10.81
N VAL A 381 12.81 38.97 10.31
CA VAL A 381 13.24 39.12 8.92
C VAL A 381 14.75 39.01 8.90
N MET A 382 15.31 38.06 8.16
CA MET A 382 16.76 37.90 8.09
C MET A 382 17.43 38.94 7.17
N PRO A 383 18.70 39.32 7.43
CA PRO A 383 19.46 40.17 6.52
C PRO A 383 19.54 39.58 5.12
N LYS A 384 19.60 40.46 4.11
CA LYS A 384 19.57 40.06 2.69
C LYS A 384 20.63 39.02 2.31
N SER A 385 21.82 39.08 2.91
CA SER A 385 22.87 38.07 2.65
C SER A 385 22.47 36.65 3.05
N TYR A 386 21.72 36.48 4.14
CA TYR A 386 21.22 35.18 4.59
C TYR A 386 20.08 34.69 3.71
N ILE A 387 19.22 35.60 3.24
CA ILE A 387 18.18 35.28 2.25
C ILE A 387 18.85 34.79 0.96
N ASP A 388 19.78 35.56 0.40
CA ASP A 388 20.46 35.22 -0.85
C ASP A 388 21.25 33.89 -0.72
N ASN A 389 21.87 33.60 0.44
CA ASN A 389 22.53 32.32 0.68
C ASN A 389 21.54 31.15 0.71
N ALA A 390 20.41 31.28 1.41
CA ALA A 390 19.37 30.25 1.46
C ALA A 390 18.72 30.02 0.08
N GLU A 391 18.51 31.07 -0.71
CA GLU A 391 18.03 30.94 -2.09
C GLU A 391 19.02 30.12 -2.95
N ASN A 392 20.34 30.34 -2.78
CA ASN A 392 21.36 29.58 -3.49
C ASN A 392 21.45 28.12 -3.02
N GLU A 393 21.33 27.87 -1.71
CA GLU A 393 21.24 26.52 -1.16
C GLU A 393 20.01 25.78 -1.71
N LEU A 394 18.86 26.45 -1.75
CA LEU A 394 17.63 25.94 -2.35
C LEU A 394 17.82 25.61 -3.84
N LEU A 395 18.56 26.42 -4.59
CA LEU A 395 18.89 26.14 -5.98
C LEU A 395 19.77 24.89 -6.13
N VAL A 396 20.80 24.74 -5.30
CA VAL A 396 21.67 23.55 -5.33
C VAL A 396 20.86 22.29 -5.04
N LYS A 397 20.04 22.31 -3.98
CA LYS A 397 19.17 21.18 -3.62
C LYS A 397 18.09 20.91 -4.66
N GLY A 398 17.52 21.96 -5.24
CA GLY A 398 16.56 21.87 -6.34
C GLY A 398 17.17 21.24 -7.59
N LEU A 399 18.41 21.60 -7.96
CA LEU A 399 19.14 21.01 -9.08
C LEU A 399 19.46 19.53 -8.84
N GLU A 400 19.88 19.16 -7.63
CA GLU A 400 20.09 17.76 -7.24
C GLU A 400 18.81 16.92 -7.44
N GLN A 401 17.66 17.42 -6.99
CA GLN A 401 16.37 16.73 -7.17
C GLN A 401 15.90 16.74 -8.62
N PHE A 402 16.11 17.83 -9.35
CA PHE A 402 15.76 17.90 -10.77
C PHE A 402 16.55 16.88 -11.60
N ASP A 403 17.85 16.73 -11.34
CA ASP A 403 18.70 15.79 -12.04
C ASP A 403 18.31 14.32 -11.80
N LEU A 404 17.70 14.03 -10.65
CA LEU A 404 17.18 12.70 -10.32
C LEU A 404 15.88 12.34 -11.05
N HIS A 405 15.06 13.34 -11.41
CA HIS A 405 13.71 13.12 -11.98
C HIS A 405 13.61 13.52 -13.47
N LYS A 406 14.63 14.20 -14.03
CA LYS A 406 14.60 14.64 -15.43
C LYS A 406 14.64 13.53 -16.48
N ASN A 407 15.03 12.31 -16.08
CA ASN A 407 15.16 11.16 -16.97
C ASN A 407 14.21 10.04 -16.54
N ALA A 408 13.74 9.27 -17.52
CA ALA A 408 13.00 8.04 -17.25
C ALA A 408 13.84 7.09 -16.39
N LYS A 409 13.30 6.67 -15.23
CA LYS A 409 13.90 5.65 -14.38
C LYS A 409 13.74 4.31 -15.09
N VAL A 410 14.85 3.68 -15.46
CA VAL A 410 14.86 2.37 -16.13
C VAL A 410 15.54 1.33 -15.27
N SER A 411 15.01 0.11 -15.31
CA SER A 411 15.64 -1.09 -14.77
C SER A 411 15.92 -2.08 -15.89
N TYR A 412 16.90 -2.95 -15.67
CA TYR A 412 17.26 -4.01 -16.60
C TYR A 412 17.22 -5.35 -15.88
N ASP A 413 16.41 -6.27 -16.38
CA ASP A 413 16.47 -7.67 -16.00
C ASP A 413 17.55 -8.37 -16.82
N LEU A 414 18.54 -8.92 -16.12
CA LEU A 414 19.63 -9.71 -16.69
C LEU A 414 19.33 -11.19 -16.46
N GLY A 415 18.99 -11.91 -17.53
CA GLY A 415 18.99 -13.37 -17.55
C GLY A 415 20.41 -13.85 -17.76
N VAL A 416 21.08 -14.21 -16.66
CA VAL A 416 22.50 -14.60 -16.71
C VAL A 416 22.64 -16.07 -17.08
N ASP A 417 23.54 -16.37 -18.00
CA ASP A 417 23.88 -17.74 -18.38
C ASP A 417 24.53 -18.47 -17.19
N PRO A 418 23.98 -19.61 -16.72
CA PRO A 418 24.55 -20.36 -15.60
C PRO A 418 26.00 -20.83 -15.82
N ALA A 419 26.40 -21.16 -17.05
CA ALA A 419 27.78 -21.54 -17.36
C ALA A 419 28.73 -20.34 -17.33
N TYR A 420 28.22 -19.12 -17.57
CA TYR A 420 28.99 -17.89 -17.35
C TYR A 420 29.11 -17.58 -15.87
N MET A 421 28.02 -17.72 -15.11
CA MET A 421 28.01 -17.61 -13.65
C MET A 421 28.98 -18.61 -12.98
N GLU A 422 29.10 -19.81 -13.51
CA GLU A 422 30.08 -20.82 -13.05
C GLU A 422 31.52 -20.35 -13.27
N LYS A 423 31.83 -19.73 -14.41
CA LYS A 423 33.17 -19.21 -14.73
C LYS A 423 33.59 -18.04 -13.85
N ILE A 424 32.67 -17.11 -13.56
CA ILE A 424 32.98 -15.99 -12.65
C ILE A 424 33.04 -16.49 -11.19
N GLY A 425 32.18 -17.44 -10.83
CA GLY A 425 32.04 -18.00 -9.49
C GLY A 425 31.02 -17.25 -8.62
N LEU A 426 30.44 -17.96 -7.65
CA LEU A 426 29.47 -17.39 -6.71
C LEU A 426 30.14 -16.35 -5.78
N GLY A 427 29.41 -15.28 -5.46
CA GLY A 427 29.85 -14.24 -4.52
C GLY A 427 30.92 -13.28 -5.06
N LYS A 428 31.11 -13.19 -6.39
CA LYS A 428 32.04 -12.21 -6.99
C LYS A 428 31.53 -10.79 -7.03
N PHE A 429 30.23 -10.63 -7.13
CA PHE A 429 29.50 -9.39 -6.88
C PHE A 429 28.44 -9.70 -5.82
N ASP A 430 27.96 -8.67 -5.15
CA ASP A 430 26.84 -8.76 -4.22
C ASP A 430 25.80 -7.69 -4.58
N ILE A 431 24.64 -7.73 -3.93
CA ILE A 431 23.70 -6.62 -4.00
C ILE A 431 24.40 -5.32 -3.57
N GLY A 432 24.00 -4.21 -4.17
CA GLY A 432 24.63 -2.92 -3.98
C GLY A 432 25.87 -2.68 -4.84
N ASP A 433 26.53 -3.71 -5.36
CA ASP A 433 27.68 -3.56 -6.26
C ASP A 433 27.26 -2.97 -7.61
N TYR A 434 28.22 -2.37 -8.32
CA TYR A 434 28.02 -1.79 -9.65
C TYR A 434 28.63 -2.69 -10.72
N ILE A 435 27.80 -3.11 -11.66
CA ILE A 435 28.20 -3.97 -12.79
C ILE A 435 27.95 -3.26 -14.12
N ARG A 436 28.78 -3.57 -15.12
CA ARG A 436 28.66 -2.98 -16.45
C ARG A 436 27.75 -3.82 -17.33
N VAL A 437 26.81 -3.19 -18.02
CA VAL A 437 25.98 -3.83 -19.05
C VAL A 437 26.18 -3.10 -20.37
N ILE A 438 26.40 -3.88 -21.42
CA ILE A 438 26.65 -3.38 -22.77
C ILE A 438 25.71 -4.11 -23.74
N ASP A 439 25.02 -3.33 -24.57
CA ASP A 439 24.24 -3.80 -25.71
C ASP A 439 24.25 -2.69 -26.78
N GLU A 440 24.88 -2.95 -27.92
CA GLU A 440 25.09 -1.94 -28.97
C GLU A 440 23.77 -1.57 -29.68
N GLU A 441 22.88 -2.53 -29.89
CA GLU A 441 21.62 -2.33 -30.63
C GLU A 441 20.62 -1.50 -29.81
N LEU A 442 20.58 -1.71 -28.49
CA LEU A 442 19.75 -0.94 -27.56
C LEU A 442 20.43 0.35 -27.06
N GLY A 443 21.66 0.65 -27.53
CA GLY A 443 22.44 1.82 -27.13
C GLY A 443 22.84 1.83 -25.66
N ILE A 444 23.01 0.65 -25.06
CA ILE A 444 23.32 0.47 -23.64
C ILE A 444 24.82 0.31 -23.47
N ASN A 445 25.43 1.19 -22.68
CA ASN A 445 26.78 1.02 -22.16
C ASN A 445 26.82 1.74 -20.82
N LYS A 446 26.23 1.12 -19.80
CA LYS A 446 26.03 1.72 -18.49
C LYS A 446 26.67 0.86 -17.40
N VAL A 447 27.13 1.52 -16.34
CA VAL A 447 27.54 0.88 -15.09
C VAL A 447 26.44 1.17 -14.08
N LEU A 448 25.67 0.14 -13.74
CA LEU A 448 24.47 0.27 -12.91
C LEU A 448 24.60 -0.59 -11.66
N ARG A 449 23.85 -0.20 -10.63
CA ARG A 449 23.85 -0.87 -9.33
C ARG A 449 22.98 -2.12 -9.38
N VAL A 450 23.42 -3.19 -8.72
CA VAL A 450 22.65 -4.42 -8.50
C VAL A 450 21.62 -4.16 -7.40
N ASN A 451 20.35 -4.06 -7.81
CA ASN A 451 19.23 -3.82 -6.90
C ASN A 451 18.64 -5.11 -6.35
N GLN A 452 18.54 -6.13 -7.20
CA GLN A 452 17.99 -7.43 -6.83
C GLN A 452 18.86 -8.54 -7.40
N GLU A 453 18.98 -9.60 -6.61
CA GLU A 453 19.53 -10.87 -7.03
C GLU A 453 18.57 -11.98 -6.63
N THR A 454 18.26 -12.85 -7.60
CA THR A 454 17.50 -14.07 -7.38
C THR A 454 18.34 -15.26 -7.80
N ILE A 455 18.56 -16.21 -6.89
CA ILE A 455 19.26 -17.46 -7.16
C ILE A 455 18.28 -18.62 -7.00
N SER A 456 17.88 -19.25 -8.11
CA SER A 456 17.04 -20.45 -8.14
C SER A 456 17.91 -21.70 -8.07
N PHE A 457 18.46 -21.98 -6.89
CA PHE A 457 19.46 -23.03 -6.73
C PHE A 457 18.91 -24.46 -6.72
N ILE A 458 17.59 -24.63 -6.59
CA ILE A 458 16.89 -25.87 -6.94
C ILE A 458 15.66 -25.53 -7.77
N GLU A 459 15.47 -26.24 -8.89
CA GLU A 459 14.28 -26.15 -9.72
C GLU A 459 13.97 -27.53 -10.30
N ASN A 460 12.72 -27.98 -10.20
CA ASN A 460 12.30 -29.33 -10.59
C ASN A 460 13.19 -30.44 -9.96
N GLY A 461 13.68 -30.20 -8.73
CA GLY A 461 14.58 -31.10 -8.01
C GLY A 461 16.04 -31.13 -8.47
N ASP A 462 16.42 -30.37 -9.51
CA ASP A 462 17.81 -30.25 -9.96
C ASP A 462 18.53 -29.12 -9.22
N TYR A 463 19.70 -29.41 -8.66
CA TYR A 463 20.50 -28.41 -7.95
C TYR A 463 21.47 -27.71 -8.90
N ASN A 464 21.34 -26.39 -9.03
CA ASN A 464 22.28 -25.56 -9.77
C ASN A 464 22.35 -24.15 -9.16
N PRO A 465 23.41 -23.81 -8.39
CA PRO A 465 23.49 -22.56 -7.67
C PRO A 465 23.84 -21.36 -8.58
N TYR A 466 24.08 -21.60 -9.87
CA TYR A 466 24.46 -20.60 -10.86
C TYR A 466 23.27 -20.05 -11.66
N ARG A 467 22.05 -20.53 -11.37
CA ARG A 467 20.81 -19.99 -11.97
C ARG A 467 20.45 -18.66 -11.31
N THR A 468 21.11 -17.61 -11.78
CA THR A 468 21.02 -16.27 -11.21
C THR A 468 20.30 -15.32 -12.17
N LYS A 469 19.29 -14.63 -11.65
CA LYS A 469 18.69 -13.45 -12.28
C LYS A 469 19.17 -12.22 -11.50
N ILE A 470 19.60 -11.19 -12.22
CA ILE A 470 20.04 -9.93 -11.63
C ILE A 470 19.13 -8.82 -12.15
N VAL A 471 18.70 -7.92 -11.29
CA VAL A 471 18.05 -6.67 -11.71
C VAL A 471 18.96 -5.52 -11.34
N ILE A 472 19.30 -4.71 -12.33
CA ILE A 472 20.06 -3.47 -12.15
C ILE A 472 19.17 -2.28 -12.48
N ALA A 473 19.33 -1.16 -11.78
CA ALA A 473 18.58 0.05 -12.12
C ALA A 473 19.34 1.33 -11.77
N ASP A 474 18.89 2.44 -12.38
CA ASP A 474 19.39 3.78 -12.09
C ASP A 474 18.93 4.27 -10.69
N THR A 475 17.75 3.83 -10.23
CA THR A 475 17.19 4.11 -8.90
C THR A 475 16.43 2.88 -8.39
N TYR A 476 16.20 2.79 -7.08
CA TYR A 476 15.39 1.73 -6.48
C TYR A 476 14.16 2.34 -5.79
N GLU A 477 13.00 1.71 -5.95
CA GLU A 477 11.84 1.97 -5.11
C GLU A 477 11.94 1.09 -3.86
N ILE A 478 11.95 1.72 -2.69
CA ILE A 478 11.89 0.99 -1.43
C ILE A 478 10.42 0.65 -1.18
N ASN A 479 10.03 -0.61 -1.44
CA ASN A 479 8.83 -1.15 -0.82
C ASN A 479 9.14 -1.38 0.66
N TYR A 480 8.84 -0.38 1.50
CA TYR A 480 8.92 -0.54 2.94
C TYR A 480 7.96 -1.65 3.35
N SER A 481 8.46 -2.62 4.12
CA SER A 481 7.62 -3.61 4.80
C SER A 481 6.52 -2.93 5.67
N SER A 482 6.72 -1.65 5.97
CA SER A 482 5.86 -0.76 6.74
C SER A 482 4.58 -0.31 6.04
N GLN A 483 4.44 -0.31 4.71
CA GLN A 483 3.20 0.21 4.09
C GLN A 483 1.95 -0.59 4.50
N VAL A 484 2.06 -1.92 4.62
CA VAL A 484 0.95 -2.76 5.10
C VAL A 484 0.60 -2.51 6.58
N ILE A 485 1.53 -2.01 7.40
CA ILE A 485 1.32 -1.75 8.84
C ILE A 485 0.93 -0.29 9.11
N LEU A 486 1.43 0.66 8.33
CA LEU A 486 1.10 2.08 8.43
C LEU A 486 -0.34 2.33 7.97
N ASP A 487 -0.77 1.75 6.85
CA ASP A 487 -2.15 1.88 6.34
C ASP A 487 -3.18 1.24 7.29
N ILE A 488 -2.80 0.17 8.00
CA ILE A 488 -3.66 -0.47 9.02
C ILE A 488 -3.72 0.34 10.33
N LYS A 489 -2.71 1.15 10.63
CA LYS A 489 -2.65 1.93 11.88
C LYS A 489 -3.39 3.25 11.79
N GLU A 490 -3.41 3.90 10.63
CA GLU A 490 -4.22 5.10 10.42
C GLU A 490 -5.73 4.80 10.56
N ILE A 491 -6.15 3.57 10.20
CA ILE A 491 -7.52 3.06 10.35
C ILE A 491 -7.87 2.71 11.82
N LYS A 492 -6.89 2.40 12.69
CA LYS A 492 -7.15 1.89 14.05
C LYS A 492 -7.30 2.95 15.14
N ASN A 493 -6.87 4.19 14.91
CA ASN A 493 -7.04 5.27 15.89
C ASN A 493 -8.45 5.89 15.90
N VAL A 494 -9.36 5.45 15.02
CA VAL A 494 -10.73 5.99 14.90
C VAL A 494 -11.82 5.08 15.52
N MET A 495 -11.50 3.86 15.98
CA MET A 495 -12.53 2.84 16.29
C MET A 495 -12.80 2.49 17.78
N SER A 496 -12.54 3.36 18.76
CA SER A 496 -12.77 3.00 20.18
C SER A 496 -14.09 3.45 20.82
N ILE A 497 -15.06 3.98 20.06
CA ILE A 497 -16.40 4.37 20.61
C ILE A 497 -17.54 3.72 19.81
N VAL A 498 -17.43 2.41 19.56
CA VAL A 498 -18.51 1.63 18.96
C VAL A 498 -18.79 0.41 19.82
N ASN A 499 -19.61 0.59 20.84
CA ASN A 499 -20.55 -0.44 21.29
C ASN A 499 -21.54 0.17 22.29
N LEU A 500 -22.82 0.22 21.90
CA LEU A 500 -23.99 -0.14 22.71
C LEU A 500 -25.27 0.35 22.01
N GLY A 501 -25.86 -0.51 21.18
CA GLY A 501 -27.20 -0.33 20.66
C GLY A 501 -28.24 -1.02 21.56
N ASN A 502 -29.37 -0.35 21.80
CA ASN A 502 -30.71 -0.93 21.80
C ASN A 502 -31.80 0.14 22.01
N ILE A 503 -32.91 -0.05 21.29
CA ILE A 503 -34.29 0.47 21.24
C ILE A 503 -34.86 1.40 22.36
N ASN A 504 -34.18 1.69 23.47
CA ASN A 504 -34.69 2.54 24.57
C ASN A 504 -34.45 4.06 24.40
N TYR A 505 -33.64 4.49 23.43
CA TYR A 505 -33.21 5.89 23.33
C TYR A 505 -34.30 6.88 22.89
N SER A 506 -35.36 6.49 22.18
CA SER A 506 -36.39 7.46 21.76
C SER A 506 -37.25 7.96 22.94
N LYS A 507 -37.53 7.12 23.95
CA LYS A 507 -38.25 7.53 25.17
C LYS A 507 -37.37 8.35 26.08
N ILE A 508 -36.11 7.93 26.25
CA ILE A 508 -35.11 8.66 27.03
C ILE A 508 -34.89 10.03 26.37
N GLY A 509 -34.61 10.08 25.06
CA GLY A 509 -34.38 11.31 24.29
C GLY A 509 -35.53 12.32 24.36
N LEU A 510 -36.79 11.86 24.31
CA LEU A 510 -37.95 12.75 24.46
C LEU A 510 -38.04 13.31 25.89
N LYS A 511 -37.90 12.46 26.91
CA LYS A 511 -37.94 12.90 28.32
C LYS A 511 -36.76 13.80 28.67
N THR A 512 -35.55 13.50 28.21
CA THR A 512 -34.37 14.35 28.40
C THR A 512 -34.55 15.70 27.70
N THR A 513 -35.15 15.73 26.51
CA THR A 513 -35.49 16.98 25.80
C THR A 513 -36.52 17.81 26.56
N GLU A 514 -37.57 17.19 27.10
CA GLU A 514 -38.58 17.88 27.91
C GLU A 514 -38.01 18.40 29.24
N GLU A 515 -37.18 17.59 29.92
CA GLU A 515 -36.47 18.01 31.14
C GLU A 515 -35.53 19.18 30.83
N LEU A 516 -34.73 19.10 29.77
CA LEU A 516 -33.85 20.19 29.35
C LEU A 516 -34.65 21.46 29.06
N LYS A 517 -35.75 21.36 28.30
CA LYS A 517 -36.61 22.51 27.98
C LYS A 517 -37.18 23.20 29.23
N ASN A 518 -37.57 22.43 30.24
CA ASN A 518 -38.16 22.98 31.46
C ASN A 518 -37.11 23.50 32.46
N LEU A 519 -35.86 23.03 32.36
CA LEU A 519 -34.78 23.34 33.29
C LEU A 519 -33.75 24.34 32.74
N VAL A 520 -33.82 24.68 31.46
CA VAL A 520 -33.06 25.81 30.88
C VAL A 520 -33.57 27.12 31.46
N PHE A 521 -32.66 27.93 31.99
CA PHE A 521 -32.92 29.25 32.55
C PHE A 521 -31.84 30.25 32.11
N ASP A 522 -32.10 31.53 32.29
CA ASP A 522 -31.14 32.59 31.97
C ASP A 522 -30.01 32.62 33.02
N THR A 523 -28.84 32.09 32.66
CA THR A 523 -27.69 31.97 33.56
C THR A 523 -26.97 33.29 33.80
N ASP A 524 -27.11 34.26 32.88
CA ASP A 524 -26.30 35.48 32.81
C ASP A 524 -27.15 36.77 32.93
N ASP A 525 -28.47 36.66 33.17
CA ASP A 525 -29.46 37.76 33.19
C ASP A 525 -29.50 38.57 31.87
N TYR A 526 -29.23 37.91 30.74
CA TYR A 526 -29.13 38.54 29.42
C TYR A 526 -30.42 38.43 28.58
N PHE A 527 -31.29 37.45 28.86
CA PHE A 527 -32.54 37.25 28.13
C PHE A 527 -33.62 38.20 28.65
N ASN A 528 -34.09 39.11 27.78
CA ASN A 528 -35.26 39.94 28.08
C ASN A 528 -36.56 39.27 27.53
N PRO A 529 -37.36 38.60 28.38
CA PRO A 529 -38.57 37.90 27.97
C PRO A 529 -39.72 38.82 27.52
N GLU A 530 -39.62 40.14 27.69
CA GLU A 530 -40.59 41.09 27.14
C GLU A 530 -40.41 41.31 25.63
N ASN A 531 -39.19 41.11 25.11
CA ASN A 531 -38.85 41.32 23.70
C ASN A 531 -38.88 40.04 22.85
N ILE A 532 -38.86 38.86 23.48
CA ILE A 532 -38.91 37.57 22.79
C ILE A 532 -40.31 36.98 22.98
N ARG A 533 -41.28 37.48 22.21
CA ARG A 533 -42.57 36.83 22.05
C ARG A 533 -43.01 36.84 20.60
N PRO A 534 -42.78 35.74 19.87
CA PRO A 534 -43.56 35.60 18.65
C PRO A 534 -43.96 34.16 18.27
N ASN A 535 -44.95 34.08 17.39
CA ASN A 535 -45.22 32.87 16.60
C ASN A 535 -44.08 32.56 15.60
N SER A 536 -43.20 33.54 15.30
CA SER A 536 -42.02 33.43 14.43
C SER A 536 -40.95 34.49 14.78
N ILE A 537 -39.67 34.12 14.89
CA ILE A 537 -38.57 35.06 15.20
C ILE A 537 -37.89 35.48 13.89
N GLU A 538 -37.93 36.77 13.55
CA GLU A 538 -37.11 37.36 12.48
C GLU A 538 -35.84 37.98 13.09
N THR A 539 -34.66 37.51 12.67
CA THR A 539 -33.37 38.03 13.16
C THR A 539 -32.29 37.95 12.08
N ASN A 540 -31.33 38.88 12.12
CA ASN A 540 -30.13 38.85 11.28
C ASN A 540 -29.15 37.73 11.69
N MET A 541 -29.16 37.36 12.98
CA MET A 541 -28.29 36.36 13.58
C MET A 541 -28.98 35.75 14.80
N LEU A 542 -28.96 34.43 14.90
CA LEU A 542 -29.31 33.68 16.10
C LEU A 542 -28.03 33.10 16.68
N THR A 543 -27.70 33.49 17.91
CA THR A 543 -26.63 32.88 18.69
C THR A 543 -27.27 32.10 19.84
N VAL A 544 -27.00 30.80 19.90
CA VAL A 544 -27.47 29.90 20.96
C VAL A 544 -26.26 29.52 21.81
N GLY A 545 -26.35 29.84 23.10
CA GLY A 545 -25.27 29.67 24.10
C GLY A 545 -24.98 30.99 24.83
N ALA A 546 -24.89 30.94 26.16
CA ALA A 546 -24.59 32.09 26.99
C ALA A 546 -23.08 32.44 26.98
N ARG A 547 -22.71 33.65 27.44
CA ARG A 547 -21.29 34.04 27.52
C ARG A 547 -20.54 33.12 28.49
N SER A 548 -21.19 32.74 29.58
CA SER A 548 -20.67 31.75 30.54
C SER A 548 -20.55 30.33 29.98
N GLN A 549 -21.20 30.01 28.85
CA GLN A 549 -21.13 28.68 28.22
C GLN A 549 -20.05 28.59 27.14
N GLN A 550 -19.35 29.69 26.83
CA GLN A 550 -18.19 29.73 25.93
C GLN A 550 -16.93 29.22 26.64
N ILE A 551 -16.97 27.96 27.04
CA ILE A 551 -15.89 27.28 27.75
C ILE A 551 -15.50 26.00 27.01
N SER A 552 -14.22 25.67 27.07
CA SER A 552 -13.72 24.34 26.74
C SER A 552 -13.64 23.54 28.04
N CYS A 553 -14.17 22.32 28.04
CA CYS A 553 -14.16 21.43 29.20
C CYS A 553 -13.58 20.09 28.78
N SER A 554 -12.38 19.74 29.26
CA SER A 554 -11.73 18.46 28.96
C SER A 554 -12.08 17.36 29.97
N VAL A 555 -12.99 17.65 30.91
CA VAL A 555 -13.43 16.71 31.94
C VAL A 555 -14.31 15.62 31.32
N VAL A 556 -13.95 14.36 31.57
CA VAL A 556 -14.72 13.20 31.11
C VAL A 556 -15.60 12.67 32.24
N PHE A 557 -16.90 12.51 31.95
CA PHE A 557 -17.88 11.95 32.87
C PHE A 557 -18.17 10.48 32.54
N TYR A 558 -17.89 9.59 33.47
CA TYR A 558 -18.33 8.19 33.44
C TYR A 558 -19.62 8.07 34.25
N LEU A 559 -20.73 8.00 33.53
CA LEU A 559 -22.04 7.69 34.11
C LEU A 559 -22.12 6.19 34.40
N MET A 560 -22.95 5.82 35.38
CA MET A 560 -23.16 4.42 35.75
C MET A 560 -21.85 3.71 36.14
N TYR A 561 -20.94 4.43 36.81
CA TYR A 561 -19.63 3.91 37.18
C TYR A 561 -19.78 2.69 38.10
N GLU A 562 -19.02 1.62 37.84
CA GLU A 562 -19.16 0.31 38.51
C GLU A 562 -20.57 -0.32 38.37
N ASN A 563 -21.30 0.02 37.30
CA ASN A 563 -22.66 -0.47 37.02
C ASN A 563 -23.72 -0.02 38.04
N ASP A 564 -23.47 1.08 38.76
CA ASP A 564 -24.44 1.74 39.64
C ASP A 564 -25.03 2.98 38.97
N LYS A 565 -26.35 2.95 38.69
CA LYS A 565 -27.12 4.03 38.04
C LYS A 565 -26.94 5.42 38.67
N ASN A 566 -26.56 5.51 39.95
CA ASN A 566 -26.42 6.75 40.69
C ASN A 566 -24.97 7.18 40.93
N LYS A 567 -23.98 6.40 40.50
CA LYS A 567 -22.57 6.70 40.68
C LYS A 567 -21.98 7.34 39.42
N VAL A 568 -21.37 8.50 39.59
CA VAL A 568 -20.73 9.27 38.51
C VAL A 568 -19.26 9.45 38.86
N LYS A 569 -18.38 9.04 37.95
CA LYS A 569 -16.95 9.33 38.05
C LYS A 569 -16.59 10.47 37.11
N VAL A 570 -15.89 11.45 37.64
CA VAL A 570 -15.35 12.61 36.96
C VAL A 570 -13.84 12.44 36.90
N ASN A 571 -13.29 12.33 35.70
CA ASN A 571 -11.84 12.26 35.51
C ASN A 571 -11.19 13.65 35.68
N PRO A 572 -9.89 13.70 36.02
CA PRO A 572 -9.19 14.98 36.08
C PRO A 572 -9.18 15.64 34.70
N GLY A 573 -9.29 16.95 34.67
CA GLY A 573 -9.37 17.74 33.44
C GLY A 573 -9.26 19.23 33.70
N ILE A 574 -9.51 20.03 32.67
CA ILE A 574 -9.39 21.48 32.70
C ILE A 574 -10.71 22.08 32.20
N ILE A 575 -11.18 23.12 32.88
CA ILE A 575 -12.18 24.04 32.34
C ILE A 575 -11.45 25.32 31.95
N TYR A 576 -11.51 25.69 30.68
CA TYR A 576 -10.97 26.93 30.15
C TYR A 576 -12.11 27.82 29.67
N SER A 577 -12.17 29.06 30.14
CA SER A 577 -13.13 30.06 29.66
C SER A 577 -12.51 30.95 28.60
N GLN A 578 -13.05 30.89 27.39
CA GLN A 578 -12.60 31.74 26.27
C GLN A 578 -12.92 33.21 26.51
N THR A 579 -13.96 33.49 27.30
CA THR A 579 -14.43 34.86 27.54
C THR A 579 -13.68 35.58 28.65
N MET A 580 -13.02 34.83 29.52
CA MET A 580 -12.19 35.35 30.61
C MET A 580 -10.70 35.04 30.42
N ASP A 581 -10.36 34.23 29.42
CA ASP A 581 -9.01 33.73 29.15
C ASP A 581 -8.34 33.18 30.41
N LYS A 582 -9.07 32.30 31.11
CA LYS A 582 -8.65 31.69 32.38
C LYS A 582 -8.99 30.20 32.42
N GLU A 583 -8.09 29.43 33.01
CA GLU A 583 -8.21 27.99 33.18
C GLU A 583 -8.30 27.57 34.66
N TRP A 584 -8.99 26.45 34.89
CA TRP A 584 -9.13 25.82 36.19
C TRP A 584 -8.89 24.31 36.10
N ASN A 585 -8.04 23.82 36.99
CA ASN A 585 -7.75 22.40 37.15
C ASN A 585 -8.85 21.72 37.95
N ILE A 586 -9.46 20.70 37.35
CA ILE A 586 -10.49 19.86 37.95
C ILE A 586 -9.84 18.54 38.36
N PRO A 587 -9.82 18.18 39.65
CA PRO A 587 -9.30 16.90 40.11
C PRO A 587 -10.29 15.76 39.82
N GLU A 588 -9.80 14.52 39.91
CA GLU A 588 -10.68 13.35 39.89
C GLU A 588 -11.69 13.40 41.05
N ASN A 589 -12.96 13.11 40.77
CA ASN A 589 -14.01 12.99 41.77
C ASN A 589 -14.90 11.78 41.47
N ILE A 590 -15.30 11.04 42.50
CA ILE A 590 -16.31 9.97 42.37
C ILE A 590 -17.46 10.34 43.29
N GLU A 591 -18.61 10.64 42.72
CA GLU A 591 -19.78 11.11 43.44
C GLU A 591 -20.93 10.12 43.29
N THR A 592 -21.65 9.86 44.39
CA THR A 592 -22.87 9.05 44.40
C THR A 592 -24.05 9.97 44.60
N ILE A 593 -24.87 10.12 43.57
CA ILE A 593 -26.10 10.92 43.60
C ILE A 593 -27.09 10.20 44.54
N PRO A 594 -27.71 10.90 45.50
CA PRO A 594 -28.50 10.25 46.55
C PRO A 594 -29.84 9.66 46.06
N ASP A 595 -30.29 10.02 44.87
CA ASP A 595 -31.59 9.64 44.32
C ASP A 595 -31.59 9.55 42.79
N ASP A 596 -32.71 9.11 42.23
CA ASP A 596 -32.94 8.91 40.79
C ASP A 596 -33.38 10.20 40.06
N THR A 597 -33.38 11.37 40.71
CA THR A 597 -33.84 12.64 40.12
C THR A 597 -32.72 13.37 39.36
N TRP A 598 -33.05 14.46 38.67
CA TRP A 598 -32.10 15.22 37.85
C TRP A 598 -31.18 16.12 38.70
N ARG A 599 -30.03 16.55 38.15
CA ARG A 599 -29.08 17.51 38.74
C ARG A 599 -28.51 18.44 37.67
N TYR A 600 -28.35 19.72 37.97
CA TYR A 600 -27.42 20.57 37.24
C TYR A 600 -25.99 20.13 37.52
N VAL A 601 -25.15 20.16 36.49
CA VAL A 601 -23.72 19.88 36.58
C VAL A 601 -22.97 21.18 36.38
N TYR A 602 -22.32 21.66 37.44
CA TYR A 602 -21.55 22.89 37.43
C TYR A 602 -20.06 22.62 37.52
N GLY A 603 -19.27 23.36 36.74
CA GLY A 603 -17.86 23.60 37.01
C GLY A 603 -17.76 24.73 38.02
N LYS A 604 -17.51 24.40 39.28
CA LYS A 604 -17.24 25.36 40.35
C LYS A 604 -15.77 25.73 40.27
N CYS A 605 -15.47 26.97 39.90
CA CYS A 605 -14.15 27.43 39.53
C CYS A 605 -13.73 28.67 40.34
N SER A 606 -12.60 28.63 41.02
CA SER A 606 -12.16 29.71 41.93
C SER A 606 -11.92 31.04 41.22
N LYS A 607 -12.43 32.14 41.78
CA LYS A 607 -12.12 33.48 41.25
C LYS A 607 -10.66 33.87 41.50
N THR A 608 -10.07 33.36 42.58
CA THR A 608 -8.76 33.81 43.08
C THR A 608 -7.59 32.96 42.61
N ASP A 609 -7.80 31.66 42.39
CA ASP A 609 -6.77 30.73 41.94
C ASP A 609 -7.25 29.89 40.74
N GLN A 610 -6.48 28.86 40.36
CA GLN A 610 -6.76 27.95 39.24
C GLN A 610 -7.41 26.63 39.71
N SER A 611 -7.94 26.56 40.93
CA SER A 611 -8.64 25.36 41.39
C SER A 611 -10.09 25.35 40.94
N GLY A 612 -10.57 24.18 40.53
CA GLY A 612 -11.99 23.96 40.26
C GLY A 612 -12.45 22.56 40.66
N SER A 613 -13.75 22.36 40.65
CA SER A 613 -14.40 21.08 40.95
C SER A 613 -15.71 20.95 40.19
N ILE A 614 -16.19 19.72 40.01
CA ILE A 614 -17.53 19.47 39.49
C ILE A 614 -18.50 19.34 40.66
N VAL A 615 -19.65 20.01 40.55
CA VAL A 615 -20.73 19.99 41.55
C VAL A 615 -22.03 19.54 40.91
N PHE A 616 -22.71 18.57 41.53
CA PHE A 616 -24.04 18.12 41.12
C PHE A 616 -25.09 18.64 42.12
N THR A 617 -26.00 19.51 41.67
CA THR A 617 -27.01 20.12 42.56
C THR A 617 -28.36 20.30 41.87
N GLN A 618 -29.44 20.39 42.63
CA GLN A 618 -30.76 20.80 42.10
C GLN A 618 -30.97 22.32 42.20
N GLU A 619 -30.10 23.01 42.93
CA GLU A 619 -30.17 24.47 43.06
C GLU A 619 -29.68 25.15 41.78
N GLN A 620 -30.44 26.15 41.33
CA GLN A 620 -30.01 27.01 40.23
C GLN A 620 -29.00 28.03 40.76
N ILE A 621 -27.76 27.93 40.28
CA ILE A 621 -26.67 28.84 40.64
C ILE A 621 -26.35 29.67 39.40
N LYS A 622 -26.36 31.00 39.54
CA LYS A 622 -25.97 31.92 38.45
C LYS A 622 -24.45 32.00 38.37
N PHE A 623 -23.93 32.22 37.17
CA PHE A 623 -22.50 32.18 36.85
C PHE A 623 -21.61 32.94 37.84
N ASP A 624 -22.00 34.18 38.20
CA ASP A 624 -21.23 35.09 39.05
C ASP A 624 -21.97 35.47 40.35
N SER A 625 -22.81 34.57 40.87
CA SER A 625 -23.60 34.87 42.07
C SER A 625 -22.86 34.64 43.40
N ASP A 626 -21.87 33.76 43.41
CA ASP A 626 -21.06 33.47 44.61
C ASP A 626 -19.89 34.44 44.75
N ALA A 627 -19.46 34.75 45.97
CA ALA A 627 -18.39 35.72 46.21
C ALA A 627 -16.99 35.20 45.84
N ASN A 628 -16.77 33.89 45.90
CA ASN A 628 -15.45 33.27 45.79
C ASN A 628 -15.26 32.45 44.53
N ASP A 629 -16.34 31.89 43.97
CA ASP A 629 -16.30 30.94 42.86
C ASP A 629 -17.21 31.37 41.70
N TYR A 630 -16.79 31.08 40.47
CA TYR A 630 -17.63 31.06 39.28
C TYR A 630 -18.31 29.69 39.15
N PHE A 631 -19.58 29.69 38.75
CA PHE A 631 -20.34 28.46 38.50
C PHE A 631 -20.71 28.34 37.03
N PHE A 632 -19.91 27.58 36.29
CA PHE A 632 -20.15 27.32 34.87
C PHE A 632 -21.13 26.17 34.69
N LEU A 633 -22.27 26.42 34.03
CA LEU A 633 -23.22 25.35 33.73
C LEU A 633 -22.66 24.45 32.62
N ILE A 634 -22.20 23.26 32.98
CA ILE A 634 -21.63 22.27 32.06
C ILE A 634 -22.74 21.47 31.37
N GLY A 635 -23.80 21.16 32.09
CA GLY A 635 -24.88 20.36 31.55
C GLY A 635 -25.93 19.97 32.60
N LEU A 636 -26.81 19.07 32.18
CA LEU A 636 -27.89 18.53 32.97
C LEU A 636 -27.76 17.01 33.06
N LEU A 637 -27.60 16.50 34.27
CA LEU A 637 -27.69 15.09 34.57
C LEU A 637 -29.17 14.72 34.75
N HIS A 638 -29.69 13.85 33.90
CA HIS A 638 -31.10 13.53 33.84
C HIS A 638 -31.55 12.55 34.94
N SER A 639 -32.86 12.52 35.17
CA SER A 639 -33.46 11.50 36.02
C SER A 639 -33.26 10.10 35.44
N VAL A 640 -33.16 9.07 36.28
CA VAL A 640 -32.98 7.69 35.83
C VAL A 640 -34.24 7.21 35.11
N VAL A 641 -34.08 6.60 33.94
CA VAL A 641 -35.15 5.96 33.18
C VAL A 641 -34.70 4.55 32.82
N ASP A 642 -35.51 3.55 33.14
CA ASP A 642 -35.24 2.13 32.84
C ASP A 642 -33.85 1.65 33.27
N GLY A 643 -33.37 2.16 34.42
CA GLY A 643 -32.07 1.80 35.00
C GLY A 643 -30.87 2.52 34.38
N VAL A 644 -31.08 3.41 33.41
CA VAL A 644 -30.04 4.19 32.72
C VAL A 644 -30.12 5.66 33.10
N ARG A 645 -28.95 6.28 33.30
CA ARG A 645 -28.82 7.72 33.54
C ARG A 645 -27.97 8.36 32.44
N VAL A 646 -28.37 9.54 31.99
CA VAL A 646 -27.76 10.26 30.86
C VAL A 646 -27.41 11.69 31.28
N LEU A 647 -26.34 12.24 30.71
CA LEU A 647 -25.90 13.63 30.86
C LEU A 647 -26.03 14.33 29.52
N SER A 648 -26.74 15.46 29.50
CA SER A 648 -26.76 16.38 28.37
C SER A 648 -25.78 17.52 28.64
N VAL A 649 -24.71 17.58 27.87
CA VAL A 649 -23.73 18.67 27.91
C VAL A 649 -24.29 19.87 27.16
N THR A 650 -24.18 21.06 27.75
CA THR A 650 -24.79 22.30 27.23
C THR A 650 -23.76 23.41 27.00
N VAL A 651 -22.46 23.09 26.99
CA VAL A 651 -21.39 24.05 26.72
C VAL A 651 -21.18 24.23 25.21
N GLY A 652 -20.59 25.36 24.83
CA GLY A 652 -20.35 25.72 23.43
C GLY A 652 -21.37 26.72 22.90
N THR A 653 -21.20 27.11 21.62
CA THR A 653 -22.10 28.05 20.95
C THR A 653 -22.48 27.55 19.56
N THR A 654 -23.71 27.82 19.16
CA THR A 654 -24.18 27.67 17.79
C THR A 654 -24.57 29.03 17.25
N THR A 655 -24.08 29.38 16.06
CA THR A 655 -24.43 30.64 15.38
C THR A 655 -25.11 30.34 14.05
N ILE A 656 -26.24 31.01 13.81
CA ILE A 656 -27.03 30.90 12.58
C ILE A 656 -27.22 32.30 12.03
N ASN A 657 -26.62 32.57 10.88
CA ASN A 657 -26.69 33.84 10.17
C ASN A 657 -27.13 33.57 8.73
N GLY A 658 -27.44 34.59 7.93
CA GLY A 658 -27.86 34.43 6.53
C GLY A 658 -26.90 33.55 5.72
N GLY A 659 -27.32 32.33 5.38
CA GLY A 659 -26.55 31.37 4.57
C GLY A 659 -25.50 30.54 5.33
N LEU A 660 -25.35 30.69 6.65
CA LEU A 660 -24.31 30.00 7.42
C LEU A 660 -24.82 29.47 8.77
N ILE A 661 -24.53 28.20 9.06
CA ILE A 661 -24.71 27.59 10.37
C ILE A 661 -23.33 27.12 10.85
N ARG A 662 -22.90 27.58 12.03
CA ARG A 662 -21.72 27.04 12.74
C ARG A 662 -22.21 26.36 14.01
N THR A 663 -21.98 25.06 14.09
CA THR A 663 -22.36 24.20 15.22
C THR A 663 -21.43 22.99 15.24
N GLY A 664 -21.40 22.24 16.34
CA GLY A 664 -20.64 20.99 16.42
C GLY A 664 -21.39 19.83 15.75
N ILE A 665 -22.58 19.48 16.28
CA ILE A 665 -23.33 18.31 15.82
C ILE A 665 -24.78 18.65 15.50
N ILE A 666 -25.23 18.28 14.31
CA ILE A 666 -26.65 18.25 13.93
C ILE A 666 -27.10 16.79 14.03
N SER A 667 -28.02 16.45 14.93
CA SER A 667 -28.43 15.05 15.18
C SER A 667 -29.95 14.86 15.26
N SER A 668 -30.41 13.65 14.98
CA SER A 668 -31.74 13.19 15.35
C SER A 668 -31.86 12.98 16.86
N LEU A 669 -33.08 13.04 17.39
CA LEU A 669 -33.35 12.90 18.84
C LEU A 669 -32.82 11.59 19.46
N ASP A 670 -32.66 10.55 18.65
CA ASP A 670 -32.15 9.23 19.05
C ASP A 670 -30.63 9.07 18.82
N GLY A 671 -29.96 10.10 18.30
CA GLY A 671 -28.54 10.11 17.97
C GLY A 671 -28.12 9.17 16.84
N GLN A 672 -29.06 8.52 16.14
CA GLN A 672 -28.74 7.52 15.11
C GLN A 672 -28.33 8.14 13.78
N ASN A 673 -28.83 9.33 13.48
CA ASN A 673 -28.47 10.09 12.30
C ASN A 673 -27.86 11.42 12.73
N TYR A 674 -26.64 11.72 12.30
CA TYR A 674 -26.02 13.01 12.59
C TYR A 674 -25.02 13.45 11.52
N PHE A 675 -24.75 14.74 11.54
CA PHE A 675 -23.68 15.44 10.85
C PHE A 675 -22.80 16.03 11.95
N ASN A 676 -21.62 15.47 12.14
CA ASN A 676 -20.64 15.94 13.12
C ASN A 676 -19.61 16.80 12.38
N LEU A 677 -19.74 18.11 12.53
CA LEU A 677 -18.90 19.10 11.87
C LEU A 677 -17.55 19.28 12.57
N ASP A 678 -17.41 18.81 13.82
CA ASP A 678 -16.15 18.82 14.55
C ASP A 678 -15.20 17.69 14.08
N THR A 679 -15.75 16.53 13.71
CA THR A 679 -14.97 15.37 13.23
C THR A 679 -15.06 15.14 11.72
N GLY A 680 -15.94 15.85 11.02
CA GLY A 680 -16.17 15.66 9.58
C GLY A 680 -16.97 14.41 9.22
N GLU A 681 -17.67 13.80 10.19
CA GLU A 681 -18.39 12.54 10.00
C GLU A 681 -19.89 12.75 9.73
N ILE A 682 -20.42 12.01 8.75
CA ILE A 682 -21.87 11.85 8.54
C ILE A 682 -22.23 10.41 8.86
N LYS A 683 -23.16 10.21 9.81
CA LYS A 683 -23.62 8.88 10.22
C LYS A 683 -25.13 8.78 10.12
N GLY A 684 -25.61 7.61 9.74
CA GLY A 684 -27.04 7.29 9.71
C GLY A 684 -27.51 6.79 8.34
N LYS A 685 -28.82 6.57 8.22
CA LYS A 685 -29.45 6.13 6.97
C LYS A 685 -29.74 7.35 6.09
N ILE A 686 -28.75 7.78 5.33
CA ILE A 686 -28.89 8.91 4.40
C ILE A 686 -29.46 8.43 3.07
N LYS A 687 -30.59 9.01 2.65
CA LYS A 687 -31.25 8.71 1.37
C LYS A 687 -31.23 9.94 0.47
N PHE A 688 -30.58 9.84 -0.69
CA PHE A 688 -30.71 10.81 -1.76
C PHE A 688 -32.01 10.56 -2.54
N GLY A 689 -32.86 11.58 -2.66
CA GLY A 689 -34.15 11.48 -3.33
C GLY A 689 -34.04 11.49 -4.85
N ASN A 690 -35.12 11.10 -5.54
CA ASN A 690 -35.20 11.21 -6.99
C ASN A 690 -35.07 12.69 -7.43
N GLY A 691 -34.16 12.99 -8.36
CA GLY A 691 -33.83 14.36 -8.78
C GLY A 691 -32.45 14.88 -8.35
N SER A 692 -31.67 14.09 -7.60
CA SER A 692 -30.20 14.27 -7.57
C SER A 692 -29.64 14.04 -8.97
N ASP A 693 -28.54 14.71 -9.33
CA ASP A 693 -27.90 14.63 -10.66
C ASP A 693 -27.46 13.21 -11.10
N GLY A 694 -27.57 12.22 -10.22
CA GLY A 694 -27.30 10.82 -10.50
C GLY A 694 -25.82 10.48 -10.41
N PHE A 695 -24.98 11.42 -9.98
CA PHE A 695 -23.54 11.22 -9.85
C PHE A 695 -23.12 11.18 -8.38
N THR A 696 -22.40 10.14 -8.00
CA THR A 696 -21.62 10.12 -6.76
C THR A 696 -20.15 10.23 -7.16
N SER A 697 -19.57 11.42 -6.99
CA SER A 697 -18.13 11.63 -7.17
C SER A 697 -17.42 11.46 -5.84
N ILE A 698 -16.41 10.60 -5.79
CA ILE A 698 -15.57 10.36 -4.61
C ILE A 698 -14.14 10.72 -5.01
N ASP A 699 -13.65 11.85 -4.52
CA ASP A 699 -12.27 12.28 -4.75
C ASP A 699 -11.31 11.31 -4.05
N GLY A 700 -10.27 10.84 -4.75
CA GLY A 700 -9.38 9.76 -4.27
C GLY A 700 -9.81 8.32 -4.63
N GLY A 701 -10.98 8.12 -5.25
CA GLY A 701 -11.29 6.91 -6.05
C GLY A 701 -11.64 5.61 -5.30
N LEU A 702 -11.66 5.59 -3.96
CA LEU A 702 -11.97 4.39 -3.19
C LEU A 702 -13.42 4.37 -2.67
N LEU A 703 -14.20 3.38 -3.07
CA LEU A 703 -15.55 3.10 -2.56
C LEU A 703 -15.58 1.71 -1.89
N MET A 704 -15.79 1.67 -0.57
CA MET A 704 -16.01 0.43 0.17
C MET A 704 -17.51 0.19 0.36
N SER A 705 -18.04 -0.86 -0.25
CA SER A 705 -19.45 -1.26 -0.12
C SER A 705 -19.58 -2.78 -0.03
N GLU A 706 -20.58 -3.27 0.71
CA GLU A 706 -20.91 -4.70 0.75
C GLU A 706 -21.50 -5.17 -0.58
N VAL A 707 -22.43 -4.39 -1.15
CA VAL A 707 -23.08 -4.65 -2.45
C VAL A 707 -23.39 -3.31 -3.13
N ILE A 708 -23.01 -3.19 -4.39
CA ILE A 708 -23.43 -2.11 -5.29
C ILE A 708 -24.40 -2.73 -6.29
N GLU A 709 -25.66 -2.32 -6.28
CA GLU A 709 -26.66 -2.76 -7.26
C GLU A 709 -26.88 -1.67 -8.31
N VAL A 710 -26.92 -2.07 -9.58
CA VAL A 710 -27.11 -1.20 -10.72
C VAL A 710 -28.48 -1.50 -11.33
N GLY A 711 -29.22 -0.44 -11.68
CA GLY A 711 -30.56 -0.58 -12.20
C GLY A 711 -31.30 0.77 -12.31
N GLU A 712 -32.56 0.70 -12.73
CA GLU A 712 -33.42 1.87 -12.89
C GLU A 712 -34.73 1.67 -12.12
N GLY A 713 -35.09 2.66 -11.31
CA GLY A 713 -36.33 2.63 -10.51
C GLY A 713 -36.33 1.49 -9.48
N THR A 714 -37.20 0.50 -9.69
CA THR A 714 -37.33 -0.69 -8.81
C THR A 714 -36.59 -1.91 -9.35
N ILE A 715 -36.09 -1.85 -10.58
CA ILE A 715 -35.47 -2.97 -11.28
C ILE A 715 -33.96 -2.89 -11.07
N ARG A 716 -33.37 -3.96 -10.53
CA ARG A 716 -31.93 -4.15 -10.38
C ARG A 716 -31.49 -5.25 -11.33
N ASN A 717 -30.55 -4.95 -12.22
CA ASN A 717 -30.17 -5.84 -13.32
C ASN A 717 -28.68 -6.18 -13.34
N ALA A 718 -27.87 -5.57 -12.48
CA ALA A 718 -26.48 -5.93 -12.28
C ALA A 718 -26.02 -5.58 -10.86
N PHE A 719 -24.88 -6.15 -10.45
CA PHE A 719 -24.32 -5.89 -9.13
C PHE A 719 -22.80 -6.13 -9.07
N ILE A 720 -22.16 -5.50 -8.08
CA ILE A 720 -20.80 -5.77 -7.59
C ILE A 720 -20.92 -6.09 -6.10
N SER A 721 -20.26 -7.15 -5.61
CA SER A 721 -20.39 -7.59 -4.23
C SER A 721 -19.05 -7.92 -3.56
N GLY A 722 -18.83 -7.29 -2.41
CA GLY A 722 -17.79 -7.65 -1.44
C GLY A 722 -18.22 -8.78 -0.50
N LYS A 723 -19.49 -9.20 -0.52
CA LYS A 723 -20.03 -10.23 0.37
C LYS A 723 -19.53 -11.62 -0.01
N THR A 724 -18.99 -12.34 0.96
CA THR A 724 -18.70 -13.78 0.84
C THR A 724 -19.95 -14.54 1.30
N ASP A 725 -20.42 -15.47 0.49
CA ASP A 725 -21.57 -16.31 0.84
C ASP A 725 -21.21 -17.21 2.04
N ASP A 726 -22.16 -17.39 2.96
CA ASP A 726 -21.93 -18.15 4.18
C ASP A 726 -21.52 -19.60 3.86
N GLY A 727 -20.40 -20.03 4.42
CA GLY A 727 -19.82 -21.35 4.17
C GLY A 727 -19.03 -21.51 2.86
N ASP A 728 -18.80 -20.45 2.07
CA ASP A 728 -17.98 -20.55 0.86
C ASP A 728 -16.47 -20.60 1.19
N THR A 729 -15.91 -21.82 1.15
CA THR A 729 -14.47 -22.08 1.25
C THR A 729 -13.82 -22.37 -0.10
N THR A 730 -14.58 -22.31 -1.19
CA THR A 730 -14.18 -22.76 -2.55
C THR A 730 -14.08 -21.61 -3.56
N GLY A 731 -14.41 -20.40 -3.11
CA GLY A 731 -14.41 -19.19 -3.92
C GLY A 731 -15.51 -19.15 -4.97
N ILE A 732 -16.67 -19.76 -4.70
CA ILE A 732 -17.82 -19.76 -5.62
C ILE A 732 -18.73 -18.54 -5.47
N SER A 733 -18.52 -17.72 -4.43
CA SER A 733 -19.25 -16.47 -4.19
C SER A 733 -19.16 -15.56 -5.41
N VAL A 734 -20.28 -15.04 -5.86
CA VAL A 734 -20.35 -14.19 -7.05
C VAL A 734 -19.94 -12.76 -6.70
N ARG A 735 -18.89 -12.25 -7.34
CA ARG A 735 -18.34 -10.91 -7.10
C ARG A 735 -18.91 -9.87 -8.05
N PHE A 736 -19.20 -10.26 -9.29
CA PHE A 736 -19.76 -9.38 -10.31
C PHE A 736 -20.79 -10.17 -11.13
N GLY A 737 -21.95 -9.58 -11.37
CA GLY A 737 -23.03 -10.23 -12.13
C GLY A 737 -23.92 -9.25 -12.88
N ALA A 738 -24.50 -9.72 -13.99
CA ALA A 738 -25.43 -8.97 -14.82
C ALA A 738 -26.54 -9.87 -15.39
N GLY A 739 -27.68 -9.26 -15.67
CA GLY A 739 -28.92 -9.94 -16.06
C GLY A 739 -29.79 -10.42 -14.89
N SER A 740 -29.43 -10.08 -13.66
CA SER A 740 -30.20 -10.38 -12.44
C SER A 740 -29.78 -9.47 -11.28
N ASP A 741 -30.59 -9.41 -10.23
CA ASP A 741 -30.25 -8.72 -8.98
C ASP A 741 -29.30 -9.58 -8.10
N PHE A 742 -28.86 -9.02 -6.98
CA PHE A 742 -27.94 -9.72 -6.07
C PHE A 742 -28.59 -10.93 -5.37
N GLU A 743 -29.91 -10.88 -5.12
CA GLU A 743 -30.65 -12.00 -4.53
C GLU A 743 -30.57 -13.23 -5.44
N ASN A 744 -30.63 -13.03 -6.75
CA ASN A 744 -30.57 -14.06 -7.79
C ASN A 744 -29.17 -14.26 -8.40
N ARG A 745 -28.11 -13.81 -7.72
CA ARG A 745 -26.71 -13.85 -8.20
C ARG A 745 -26.23 -15.19 -8.76
N ASN A 746 -26.68 -16.30 -8.19
CA ASN A 746 -26.22 -17.64 -8.56
C ASN A 746 -26.77 -18.12 -9.92
N THR A 747 -27.86 -17.49 -10.38
CA THR A 747 -28.51 -17.76 -11.67
C THR A 747 -28.36 -16.61 -12.66
N ALA A 748 -27.54 -15.60 -12.34
CA ALA A 748 -27.30 -14.48 -13.25
C ALA A 748 -26.66 -14.99 -14.57
N PRO A 749 -27.20 -14.62 -15.75
CA PRO A 749 -26.70 -15.07 -17.07
C PRO A 749 -25.24 -14.72 -17.34
N PHE A 750 -24.79 -13.60 -16.78
CA PHE A 750 -23.37 -13.25 -16.68
C PHE A 750 -22.98 -13.16 -15.22
N ARG A 751 -21.97 -13.92 -14.81
CA ARG A 751 -21.43 -13.89 -13.44
C ARG A 751 -19.99 -14.32 -13.37
N VAL A 752 -19.26 -13.75 -12.44
CA VAL A 752 -17.89 -14.16 -12.13
C VAL A 752 -17.76 -14.44 -10.64
N GLN A 753 -17.18 -15.59 -10.36
CA GLN A 753 -16.97 -16.10 -9.01
C GLN A 753 -15.64 -15.59 -8.45
N HIS A 754 -15.51 -15.61 -7.12
CA HIS A 754 -14.31 -15.18 -6.40
C HIS A 754 -13.03 -15.92 -6.84
N ASN A 755 -13.14 -17.17 -7.28
CA ASN A 755 -12.05 -17.98 -7.83
C ASN A 755 -11.68 -17.64 -9.29
N GLY A 756 -12.27 -16.58 -9.87
CA GLY A 756 -12.02 -16.13 -11.24
C GLY A 756 -12.85 -16.84 -12.31
N LYS A 757 -13.69 -17.82 -11.96
CA LYS A 757 -14.54 -18.51 -12.94
C LYS A 757 -15.62 -17.59 -13.49
N MET A 758 -15.58 -17.37 -14.81
CA MET A 758 -16.62 -16.66 -15.56
C MET A 758 -17.67 -17.64 -16.10
N ILE A 759 -18.95 -17.30 -15.93
CA ILE A 759 -20.07 -17.95 -16.63
C ILE A 759 -20.80 -16.88 -17.45
N ALA A 760 -20.94 -17.12 -18.75
CA ALA A 760 -21.62 -16.24 -19.69
C ALA A 760 -22.49 -17.07 -20.65
N GLU A 761 -23.80 -16.85 -20.64
CA GLU A 761 -24.77 -17.64 -21.43
C GLU A 761 -25.03 -17.07 -22.84
N ASN A 762 -24.77 -15.78 -23.07
CA ASN A 762 -25.01 -15.10 -24.34
C ASN A 762 -23.84 -14.15 -24.70
N ALA A 763 -22.67 -14.73 -25.01
CA ALA A 763 -21.45 -13.97 -25.29
C ALA A 763 -21.13 -13.88 -26.79
N ASP A 764 -20.82 -12.67 -27.28
CA ASP A 764 -20.16 -12.42 -28.57
C ASP A 764 -18.68 -12.06 -28.31
N ILE A 765 -17.75 -12.92 -28.72
CA ILE A 765 -16.31 -12.78 -28.42
C ILE A 765 -15.57 -12.39 -29.72
N LYS A 766 -15.01 -11.18 -29.74
CA LYS A 766 -14.19 -10.67 -30.85
C LYS A 766 -12.71 -10.74 -30.49
N GLY A 767 -11.88 -11.25 -31.39
CA GLY A 767 -10.43 -11.37 -31.21
C GLY A 767 -9.95 -12.83 -31.20
N THR A 768 -8.78 -13.08 -30.59
CA THR A 768 -8.18 -14.41 -30.49
C THR A 768 -8.57 -15.09 -29.18
N ILE A 769 -9.01 -16.35 -29.25
CA ILE A 769 -9.24 -17.20 -28.08
C ILE A 769 -8.04 -18.14 -27.92
N ASN A 770 -7.23 -17.93 -26.88
CA ASN A 770 -6.17 -18.85 -26.47
C ASN A 770 -6.69 -19.72 -25.33
N ALA A 771 -6.85 -21.03 -25.57
CA ALA A 771 -7.36 -21.97 -24.58
C ALA A 771 -6.41 -23.17 -24.46
N ASP A 772 -5.83 -23.39 -23.27
CA ASP A 772 -4.91 -24.51 -23.02
C ASP A 772 -5.63 -25.86 -22.89
N SER A 773 -6.89 -25.82 -22.45
CA SER A 773 -7.77 -26.98 -22.37
C SER A 773 -9.25 -26.57 -22.29
N GLY A 774 -10.17 -27.49 -22.55
CA GLY A 774 -11.60 -27.24 -22.42
C GLY A 774 -12.46 -28.11 -23.32
N PHE A 775 -13.77 -27.83 -23.34
CA PHE A 775 -14.73 -28.50 -24.21
C PHE A 775 -15.55 -27.48 -25.00
N ILE A 776 -15.70 -27.69 -26.31
CA ILE A 776 -16.65 -26.98 -27.17
C ILE A 776 -17.81 -27.95 -27.45
N GLY A 777 -19.04 -27.57 -27.08
CA GLY A 777 -20.23 -28.43 -27.21
C GLY A 777 -20.42 -29.45 -26.08
N GLY A 778 -19.78 -29.23 -24.92
CA GLY A 778 -19.91 -30.09 -23.73
C GLY A 778 -19.00 -31.32 -23.74
N VAL A 779 -19.17 -32.20 -22.75
CA VAL A 779 -18.28 -33.36 -22.50
C VAL A 779 -18.20 -34.37 -23.66
N ASN A 780 -19.21 -34.38 -24.53
CA ASN A 780 -19.29 -35.23 -25.72
C ASN A 780 -18.94 -34.49 -27.03
N GLY A 781 -18.42 -33.26 -26.92
CA GLY A 781 -18.05 -32.41 -28.05
C GLY A 781 -16.55 -32.48 -28.38
N TRP A 782 -16.00 -31.33 -28.76
CA TRP A 782 -14.58 -31.17 -29.06
C TRP A 782 -13.79 -30.84 -27.79
N LYS A 783 -12.78 -31.63 -27.49
CA LYS A 783 -11.85 -31.39 -26.39
C LYS A 783 -10.65 -30.60 -26.91
N ILE A 784 -10.41 -29.44 -26.33
CA ILE A 784 -9.20 -28.66 -26.53
C ILE A 784 -8.11 -29.26 -25.62
N THR A 785 -6.94 -29.52 -26.19
CA THR A 785 -5.71 -29.87 -25.47
C THR A 785 -4.62 -28.85 -25.83
N PRO A 786 -3.50 -28.80 -25.09
CA PRO A 786 -2.43 -27.83 -25.38
C PRO A 786 -1.85 -27.91 -26.80
N THR A 787 -2.10 -29.01 -27.51
CA THR A 787 -1.51 -29.28 -28.83
C THR A 787 -2.53 -29.65 -29.89
N THR A 788 -3.79 -29.96 -29.54
CA THR A 788 -4.78 -30.51 -30.47
C THR A 788 -6.21 -30.12 -30.13
N LEU A 789 -7.07 -30.13 -31.14
CA LEU A 789 -8.51 -30.21 -30.98
C LEU A 789 -8.95 -31.66 -31.27
N THR A 790 -9.33 -32.40 -30.24
CA THR A 790 -9.67 -33.82 -30.35
C THR A 790 -11.17 -34.05 -30.15
N SER A 791 -11.80 -34.81 -31.04
CA SER A 791 -13.19 -35.23 -30.85
C SER A 791 -13.26 -36.31 -29.76
N SER A 792 -14.02 -36.06 -28.68
CA SER A 792 -14.21 -37.02 -27.59
C SER A 792 -14.94 -38.29 -28.04
N MET A 793 -15.74 -38.17 -29.10
CA MET A 793 -16.45 -39.29 -29.72
C MET A 793 -15.78 -39.77 -31.01
N GLY A 794 -14.60 -39.27 -31.39
CA GLY A 794 -13.93 -39.68 -32.64
C GLY A 794 -14.67 -39.27 -33.93
N LYS A 795 -15.53 -38.25 -33.86
CA LYS A 795 -16.30 -37.72 -34.99
C LYS A 795 -15.69 -36.41 -35.51
N LEU A 796 -15.50 -36.31 -36.81
CA LEU A 796 -15.21 -35.07 -37.53
C LEU A 796 -16.32 -34.87 -38.56
N LEU A 797 -17.19 -33.89 -38.35
CA LEU A 797 -18.33 -33.64 -39.24
C LEU A 797 -18.28 -32.17 -39.66
N PHE A 798 -17.76 -31.92 -40.87
CA PHE A 798 -17.75 -30.61 -41.49
C PHE A 798 -18.56 -30.68 -42.78
N GLY A 799 -19.79 -30.18 -42.73
CA GLY A 799 -20.65 -30.22 -43.92
C GLY A 799 -22.13 -30.20 -43.62
N GLU A 800 -22.90 -30.35 -44.68
CA GLU A 800 -24.36 -30.34 -44.65
C GLU A 800 -24.90 -31.78 -44.52
N PHE A 801 -25.87 -31.93 -43.63
CA PHE A 801 -26.60 -33.19 -43.42
C PHE A 801 -28.09 -32.91 -43.61
N ASP A 802 -28.82 -33.86 -44.18
CA ASP A 802 -30.28 -33.77 -44.20
C ASP A 802 -30.90 -34.11 -42.83
N ASN A 803 -32.22 -33.94 -42.72
CA ASN A 803 -32.97 -34.26 -41.49
C ASN A 803 -32.93 -35.74 -41.08
N SER A 804 -32.52 -36.63 -41.99
CA SER A 804 -32.34 -38.07 -41.72
C SER A 804 -30.91 -38.41 -41.29
N GLY A 805 -30.03 -37.40 -41.23
CA GLY A 805 -28.61 -37.53 -40.91
C GLY A 805 -27.77 -38.03 -42.06
N ILE A 806 -28.26 -38.04 -43.30
CA ILE A 806 -27.45 -38.40 -44.46
C ILE A 806 -26.52 -37.25 -44.82
N PHE A 807 -25.25 -37.59 -45.05
CA PHE A 807 -24.25 -36.63 -45.45
C PHE A 807 -24.42 -36.20 -46.91
N LEU A 808 -24.64 -34.90 -47.13
CA LEU A 808 -24.86 -34.31 -48.44
C LEU A 808 -23.56 -33.78 -49.05
N SER A 809 -22.80 -32.96 -48.31
CA SER A 809 -21.59 -32.32 -48.84
C SER A 809 -20.59 -31.98 -47.72
N GLY A 810 -19.29 -32.15 -47.98
CA GLY A 810 -18.17 -31.81 -47.08
C GLY A 810 -17.22 -32.99 -46.74
N VAL A 811 -16.66 -32.98 -45.53
CA VAL A 811 -15.87 -34.10 -44.95
C VAL A 811 -16.54 -34.70 -43.70
N SER A 812 -16.67 -36.04 -43.67
CA SER A 812 -17.13 -36.79 -42.49
C SER A 812 -16.18 -37.94 -42.12
N ILE A 813 -15.87 -38.06 -40.82
CA ILE A 813 -15.27 -39.21 -40.16
C ILE A 813 -16.20 -39.59 -39.00
N SER A 814 -16.73 -40.82 -39.00
CA SER A 814 -17.52 -41.35 -37.87
C SER A 814 -16.86 -42.60 -37.32
N SER A 815 -16.55 -42.60 -36.02
CA SER A 815 -15.94 -43.70 -35.25
C SER A 815 -16.89 -44.87 -34.93
N ASP A 816 -18.20 -44.62 -34.91
CA ASP A 816 -19.23 -45.61 -34.57
C ASP A 816 -20.13 -45.86 -35.78
N ASN A 817 -21.43 -45.58 -35.68
CA ASN A 817 -22.37 -45.74 -36.80
C ASN A 817 -22.29 -44.53 -37.74
N PHE A 818 -22.29 -44.78 -39.04
CA PHE A 818 -22.49 -43.72 -40.02
C PHE A 818 -23.89 -43.12 -39.83
N PRO A 819 -24.02 -41.78 -39.72
CA PRO A 819 -25.32 -41.11 -39.65
C PRO A 819 -26.25 -41.55 -40.80
N GLY A 820 -27.46 -42.02 -40.47
CA GLY A 820 -28.44 -42.51 -41.44
C GLY A 820 -28.24 -43.94 -41.97
N ASN A 821 -27.14 -44.65 -41.66
CA ASN A 821 -27.00 -46.09 -41.95
C ASN A 821 -26.07 -46.80 -40.95
N PRO A 822 -26.62 -47.52 -39.94
CA PRO A 822 -25.83 -48.11 -38.85
C PRO A 822 -24.98 -49.32 -39.26
N THR A 823 -25.09 -49.78 -40.50
CA THR A 823 -24.32 -50.93 -41.02
C THR A 823 -22.88 -50.54 -41.35
N TYR A 824 -22.63 -49.25 -41.63
CA TYR A 824 -21.30 -48.74 -41.92
C TYR A 824 -20.68 -48.13 -40.65
N LYS A 825 -19.46 -48.54 -40.33
CA LYS A 825 -18.69 -48.01 -39.20
C LYS A 825 -17.33 -47.48 -39.64
N ASN A 826 -16.76 -46.53 -38.91
CA ASN A 826 -15.41 -46.01 -39.17
C ASN A 826 -15.21 -45.47 -40.61
N ARG A 827 -16.26 -44.84 -41.16
CA ARG A 827 -16.26 -44.38 -42.55
C ARG A 827 -15.69 -42.97 -42.66
N PHE A 828 -14.59 -42.84 -43.41
CA PHE A 828 -14.19 -41.57 -44.01
C PHE A 828 -14.96 -41.36 -45.32
N ARG A 829 -15.70 -40.26 -45.43
CA ARG A 829 -16.43 -39.92 -46.64
C ARG A 829 -16.22 -38.45 -46.97
N ILE A 830 -15.76 -38.21 -48.20
CA ILE A 830 -15.79 -36.90 -48.83
C ILE A 830 -16.90 -36.93 -49.87
N THR A 831 -17.74 -35.92 -49.92
CA THR A 831 -18.76 -35.78 -50.95
C THR A 831 -18.77 -34.32 -51.38
N SER A 832 -18.68 -34.10 -52.68
CA SER A 832 -18.79 -32.77 -53.27
C SER A 832 -19.95 -32.80 -54.25
N GLU A 833 -21.00 -32.07 -53.91
CA GLU A 833 -22.21 -31.98 -54.70
C GLU A 833 -22.47 -30.49 -54.91
N ARG A 834 -21.97 -29.97 -56.03
CA ARG A 834 -22.18 -28.60 -56.48
C ARG A 834 -22.69 -28.65 -57.91
N ASP A 835 -23.89 -28.11 -58.11
CA ASP A 835 -24.53 -28.04 -59.42
C ASP A 835 -24.50 -26.58 -59.90
N GLU A 836 -23.42 -26.23 -60.59
CA GLU A 836 -23.21 -24.93 -61.23
C GLU A 836 -22.69 -25.16 -62.66
N GLY A 837 -23.05 -24.28 -63.60
CA GLY A 837 -22.61 -24.41 -64.99
C GLY A 837 -21.12 -24.10 -65.18
N ASN A 838 -20.40 -24.91 -65.97
CA ASN A 838 -18.98 -24.73 -66.32
C ASN A 838 -17.97 -24.82 -65.16
N ILE A 839 -18.19 -25.68 -64.16
CA ILE A 839 -17.21 -25.94 -63.09
C ILE A 839 -16.67 -27.38 -63.12
N SER A 840 -15.45 -27.57 -62.60
CA SER A 840 -14.93 -28.91 -62.28
C SER A 840 -15.26 -29.23 -60.83
N ASN A 841 -16.13 -30.21 -60.60
CA ASN A 841 -16.49 -30.67 -59.26
C ASN A 841 -15.54 -31.81 -58.83
N ILE A 842 -14.55 -31.50 -58.00
CA ILE A 842 -13.53 -32.45 -57.53
C ILE A 842 -13.80 -32.78 -56.07
N GLY A 843 -14.05 -34.05 -55.75
CA GLY A 843 -14.26 -34.50 -54.38
C GLY A 843 -12.98 -34.59 -53.55
N ALA A 844 -11.86 -35.04 -54.15
CA ALA A 844 -10.56 -35.10 -53.49
C ALA A 844 -9.44 -35.01 -54.54
N ASP A 845 -8.39 -34.25 -54.22
CA ASP A 845 -7.13 -34.20 -54.97
C ASP A 845 -6.00 -34.61 -54.03
N ILE A 846 -5.21 -35.62 -54.41
CA ILE A 846 -4.22 -36.25 -53.54
C ILE A 846 -2.89 -36.32 -54.29
N SER A 847 -1.88 -35.61 -53.79
CA SER A 847 -0.55 -35.55 -54.40
C SER A 847 0.56 -35.65 -53.36
N SER A 848 1.73 -36.14 -53.78
CA SER A 848 2.95 -36.17 -52.97
C SER A 848 4.11 -35.71 -53.83
N ALA A 849 4.80 -34.65 -53.38
CA ALA A 849 5.90 -34.02 -54.10
C ALA A 849 7.00 -33.59 -53.11
N GLY A 850 8.25 -33.60 -53.55
CA GLY A 850 9.41 -33.25 -52.73
C GLY A 850 10.66 -34.07 -53.08
N SER A 851 11.83 -33.63 -52.64
CA SER A 851 13.11 -34.30 -52.92
C SER A 851 13.39 -35.46 -51.96
N ASN A 852 12.43 -36.37 -51.82
CA ASN A 852 12.51 -37.52 -50.90
C ASN A 852 12.85 -38.82 -51.65
N ILE A 853 13.27 -39.84 -50.90
CA ILE A 853 13.59 -41.17 -51.46
C ILE A 853 12.37 -41.83 -52.13
N ASN A 854 11.16 -41.57 -51.62
CA ASN A 854 9.91 -42.02 -52.21
C ASN A 854 8.79 -41.02 -51.89
N ASN A 855 8.00 -40.63 -52.89
CA ASN A 855 6.78 -39.85 -52.73
C ASN A 855 5.61 -40.77 -53.08
N THR A 856 4.77 -41.10 -52.10
CA THR A 856 3.58 -41.93 -52.31
C THR A 856 2.35 -41.10 -51.95
N ALA A 857 1.58 -40.70 -52.97
CA ALA A 857 0.37 -39.90 -52.79
C ALA A 857 -0.77 -40.72 -52.17
N LEU A 858 -0.94 -41.97 -52.61
CA LEU A 858 -1.99 -42.87 -52.13
C LEU A 858 -1.42 -44.28 -51.94
N ARG A 859 -1.55 -44.82 -50.73
CA ARG A 859 -1.24 -46.21 -50.41
C ARG A 859 -2.46 -46.81 -49.71
N LEU A 860 -2.95 -47.93 -50.21
CA LEU A 860 -4.16 -48.59 -49.75
C LEU A 860 -3.84 -50.03 -49.36
N GLU A 861 -4.38 -50.48 -48.24
CA GLU A 861 -4.26 -51.84 -47.75
C GLU A 861 -5.60 -52.27 -47.16
N ALA A 862 -6.09 -53.45 -47.56
CA ALA A 862 -7.25 -54.09 -46.95
C ALA A 862 -6.87 -55.52 -46.60
N SER A 863 -7.09 -55.93 -45.36
CA SER A 863 -6.74 -57.26 -44.86
C SER A 863 -7.65 -57.67 -43.69
N GLY A 864 -7.69 -58.97 -43.38
CA GLY A 864 -8.42 -59.52 -42.23
C GLY A 864 -9.92 -59.78 -42.45
N GLY A 865 -10.52 -59.32 -43.55
CA GLY A 865 -11.90 -59.61 -43.93
C GLY A 865 -12.06 -60.86 -44.82
N THR A 866 -13.29 -61.37 -44.93
CA THR A 866 -13.66 -62.43 -45.89
C THR A 866 -13.55 -61.94 -47.35
N VAL A 867 -13.75 -60.65 -47.57
CA VAL A 867 -13.48 -59.92 -48.82
C VAL A 867 -12.68 -58.68 -48.45
N ASN A 868 -11.55 -58.44 -49.14
CA ASN A 868 -10.66 -57.32 -48.85
C ASN A 868 -10.52 -56.44 -50.10
N ASN A 869 -11.33 -55.37 -50.16
CA ASN A 869 -11.29 -54.41 -51.26
C ASN A 869 -10.42 -53.22 -50.86
N ALA A 870 -9.18 -53.16 -51.34
CA ALA A 870 -8.31 -52.01 -51.09
C ALA A 870 -8.71 -50.77 -51.93
N LEU A 871 -9.29 -50.98 -53.11
CA LEU A 871 -9.84 -49.95 -53.99
C LEU A 871 -11.10 -50.48 -54.67
N GLU A 872 -12.18 -49.71 -54.68
CA GLU A 872 -13.44 -50.01 -55.36
C GLU A 872 -13.89 -48.78 -56.16
N ILE A 873 -14.20 -48.96 -57.44
CA ILE A 873 -14.66 -47.89 -58.34
C ILE A 873 -16.06 -48.25 -58.81
N ILE A 874 -17.06 -47.55 -58.28
CA ILE A 874 -18.48 -47.85 -58.55
C ILE A 874 -18.88 -47.36 -59.96
N THR A 875 -18.45 -46.15 -60.35
CA THR A 875 -18.73 -45.54 -61.67
C THR A 875 -17.58 -44.62 -62.10
N GLY A 876 -17.48 -44.31 -63.41
CA GLY A 876 -16.44 -43.42 -63.98
C GLY A 876 -15.25 -44.15 -64.58
N ASP A 877 -14.40 -43.42 -65.32
CA ASP A 877 -13.18 -43.94 -65.98
C ASP A 877 -11.92 -43.65 -65.16
N ILE A 878 -10.88 -44.47 -65.33
CA ILE A 878 -9.55 -44.23 -64.78
C ILE A 878 -8.71 -43.55 -65.85
N LEU A 879 -8.14 -42.39 -65.54
CA LEU A 879 -7.21 -41.70 -66.43
C LEU A 879 -5.76 -41.93 -65.99
N ILE A 880 -4.88 -42.23 -66.94
CA ILE A 880 -3.43 -42.22 -66.75
C ILE A 880 -2.87 -41.11 -67.65
N GLY A 881 -2.41 -40.01 -67.04
CA GLY A 881 -2.12 -38.78 -67.77
C GLY A 881 -3.40 -38.21 -68.40
N SER A 882 -3.39 -37.99 -69.72
CA SER A 882 -4.55 -37.48 -70.47
C SER A 882 -5.40 -38.56 -71.14
N GLN A 883 -5.09 -39.85 -70.91
CA GLN A 883 -5.74 -40.97 -71.60
C GLN A 883 -6.65 -41.74 -70.64
N ALA A 884 -7.90 -41.96 -71.05
CA ALA A 884 -8.82 -42.85 -70.35
C ALA A 884 -8.46 -44.31 -70.63
N GLY A 885 -8.47 -45.15 -69.59
CA GLY A 885 -8.26 -46.58 -69.72
C GLY A 885 -9.34 -47.24 -70.59
N GLN A 886 -8.94 -48.17 -71.45
CA GLN A 886 -9.87 -48.86 -72.35
C GLN A 886 -10.25 -50.24 -71.82
N SER A 887 -11.46 -50.70 -72.16
CA SER A 887 -11.89 -52.08 -71.93
C SER A 887 -11.58 -52.93 -73.15
N VAL A 888 -10.77 -53.97 -72.99
CA VAL A 888 -10.33 -54.83 -74.09
C VAL A 888 -10.10 -56.25 -73.59
N VAL A 889 -10.40 -57.23 -74.45
CA VAL A 889 -10.01 -58.63 -74.22
C VAL A 889 -8.84 -58.97 -75.12
N ILE A 890 -7.69 -59.25 -74.52
CA ILE A 890 -6.48 -59.68 -75.24
C ILE A 890 -6.43 -61.20 -75.22
N THR A 891 -6.51 -61.83 -76.39
CA THR A 891 -6.34 -63.28 -76.52
C THR A 891 -4.91 -63.60 -76.92
N TYR A 892 -4.26 -64.52 -76.21
CA TYR A 892 -2.88 -64.95 -76.48
C TYR A 892 -2.76 -66.48 -76.37
N LYS A 893 -1.65 -67.05 -76.86
CA LYS A 893 -1.36 -68.47 -76.70
C LYS A 893 -0.37 -68.68 -75.55
N ASP A 894 -0.66 -69.61 -74.65
CA ASP A 894 0.28 -70.01 -73.60
C ASP A 894 1.41 -70.92 -74.13
N SER A 895 2.32 -71.33 -73.25
CA SER A 895 3.51 -72.13 -73.60
C SER A 895 3.19 -73.52 -74.16
N VAL A 896 1.93 -73.97 -74.08
CA VAL A 896 1.44 -75.22 -74.68
C VAL A 896 0.50 -74.98 -75.88
N GLY A 897 0.35 -73.72 -76.31
CA GLY A 897 -0.41 -73.33 -77.50
C GLY A 897 -1.91 -73.15 -77.29
N ALA A 898 -2.40 -73.17 -76.04
CA ALA A 898 -3.82 -72.96 -75.71
C ALA A 898 -4.16 -71.47 -75.68
N ASN A 899 -5.36 -71.12 -76.16
CA ASN A 899 -5.84 -69.73 -76.11
C ASN A 899 -6.19 -69.35 -74.67
N ARG A 900 -5.59 -68.25 -74.20
CA ARG A 900 -5.87 -67.59 -72.93
C ARG A 900 -6.40 -66.18 -73.20
N ALA A 901 -7.15 -65.64 -72.25
CA ALA A 901 -7.69 -64.28 -72.37
C ALA A 901 -7.38 -63.48 -71.11
N MET A 902 -6.85 -62.28 -71.34
CA MET A 902 -6.80 -61.21 -70.34
C MET A 902 -7.91 -60.23 -70.64
N GLN A 903 -8.84 -60.07 -69.71
CA GLN A 903 -9.88 -59.05 -69.82
C GLN A 903 -9.44 -57.83 -69.01
N PHE A 904 -9.29 -56.72 -69.70
CA PHE A 904 -9.12 -55.41 -69.10
C PHE A 904 -10.45 -54.67 -69.14
N GLU A 905 -10.82 -54.06 -68.03
CA GLU A 905 -11.92 -53.08 -67.97
C GLU A 905 -11.35 -51.76 -67.51
N LYS A 906 -11.55 -50.71 -68.32
CA LYS A 906 -11.08 -49.35 -68.03
C LYS A 906 -9.58 -49.29 -67.69
N GLY A 907 -8.78 -50.14 -68.34
CA GLY A 907 -7.33 -50.24 -68.13
C GLY A 907 -6.87 -51.11 -66.96
N LEU A 908 -7.77 -51.69 -66.15
CA LEU A 908 -7.44 -52.63 -65.08
C LEU A 908 -7.71 -54.08 -65.54
N LEU A 909 -6.78 -54.99 -65.25
CA LEU A 909 -6.99 -56.43 -65.49
C LEU A 909 -8.03 -56.96 -64.49
N VAL A 910 -9.20 -57.36 -64.98
CA VAL A 910 -10.32 -57.85 -64.15
C VAL A 910 -10.47 -59.37 -64.16
N ALA A 911 -9.97 -60.04 -65.20
CA ALA A 911 -9.95 -61.50 -65.27
C ALA A 911 -8.78 -62.01 -66.10
N HIS A 912 -8.21 -63.13 -65.66
CA HIS A 912 -7.15 -63.85 -66.37
C HIS A 912 -7.49 -65.35 -66.35
N ASN A 913 -7.91 -65.88 -67.49
CA ASN A 913 -8.29 -67.28 -67.66
C ASN A 913 -7.35 -68.02 -68.61
#